data_AF-A0A8K0M8I2-F1
#
_entry.id   AF-A0A8K0M8I2-F1
#
_cell.length_a   1.000
_cell.length_b   1.000
_cell.length_c   1.000
_cell.angle_alpha   90.00
_cell.angle_beta   90.00
_cell.angle_gamma   90.00
#
_symmetry.space_group_name_H-M   'P 1'
#
loop_
_entity.id
_entity.type
_entity.pdbx_description
1 polymer ?
#
loop_
_entity_poly.entity_id
_entity_poly.type
_entity_poly.pdbx_seq_one_letter_code
_entity_poly.pdbx_strand_id
1 'polypeptide(L)'
;MRYIAIAAAALGMLRASEANVMCNPSVTGYEASQTPTGANKMVNGDFSNGLEGFNTSGSVEHIPLAGSDGCSDSDSVIQMIAVPQDEQSTSVYPVESTGGSISKRDSWTSSSMSTTIKSLTVGAKYAVEFYYYVVYSPKANTCRIQATWDGVNIGNSSYFPVVLIIGSDWKKFNGTATASKANGVLKVSVACTAGTAQVYIDSISVTKATAAAVISTSSTSTSTSTKAIATVTSTLTSSVTLPGAAGSSSSSSAPSLTTSAKATTTSATAATTLSSQASTSSSAAAASTASSAAGSSSSAGSTSSDSGSSSNTGTSSGSGSSSNTASSSDTGSGGSTSAGSSNSGSGTSNSASSSGSGTSSSSAASSSSTGALHAAGATVDATILVIAADSDTAAAGSLGLLAYGIPYETFVVAVDGSDLPPLSSSSTHGNYGGIIILSSIAVSKSSGWGSALTDNQWTALYAYQTDYNVRMVRINEYPGSKFGTTPVGSGCCDSTADQSISFTDVSDFPTANLKAKATVSTSGLWHVPASITDTSTTKQIAKFGISTGYTSETVAAVINNFNGREQFVWFIGWAPAWSLTSNYLQHAHIHWLTRGLFLGKRKTHLSCQIDDVQIATELYYPTGLDDFKIQIADLEAHVTWQNSIVSRMPSGSVFWLELAHNGNGDIITSTLKDQSGTCDPEDAVYYDSPNATALEFQKELGTGTDLWPTGYETYSWSKACSGMDSFSSWFTKTDNLNQFAHLSHTFSHMSLNNATYHDTSREIKFNQAWMKQLGIDQATLFSAHGLVPPAITGLHNGDAIKAWMDNGIVNVVGDNTRPLLRNPNNPYWPLTSTVAANGYDGLTIVPRFSTAIYFNCHTMECTLNEWIATSAGKGTYFDLLASSKASTIRNLLALQSDPYMFHQANMHQTTVTSITIGTQSGQMSLVMSWTETMVQEMMRLTNWPIQSLKHDDIAQYFLDRQALDNCNPKLSYSFSGDGTKLKAVTVTADGNSCSVPVPVTIPSGSVSASGGSIKSDVVGSEPPIQWVTLSGSPVTLSLSSPISISF
;
A
#
# COMPACT_ATOMS: atom_id res chain seq x y z
N MET A 1 33.45 19.34 15.01
CA MET A 1 33.75 17.94 15.40
C MET A 1 32.83 17.49 16.56
N ARG A 2 31.50 17.32 16.35
CA ARG A 2 30.60 16.85 17.43
C ARG A 2 29.19 16.36 17.02
N TYR A 3 28.95 15.86 15.79
CA TYR A 3 27.61 15.44 15.33
C TYR A 3 27.41 13.95 14.97
N ILE A 4 28.43 13.11 15.19
CA ILE A 4 28.49 11.68 14.80
C ILE A 4 27.36 10.79 15.39
N ALA A 5 26.57 11.27 16.35
CA ALA A 5 25.55 10.47 17.04
C ALA A 5 24.23 10.27 16.26
N ILE A 6 23.91 11.11 15.26
CA ILE A 6 22.56 11.15 14.66
C ILE A 6 22.38 10.07 13.58
N ALA A 7 23.41 9.80 12.77
CA ALA A 7 23.33 8.87 11.63
C ALA A 7 23.04 7.40 12.00
N ALA A 8 23.27 7.00 13.26
CA ALA A 8 23.06 5.63 13.70
C ALA A 8 21.58 5.25 13.94
N ALA A 9 20.70 6.24 14.17
CA ALA A 9 19.29 5.99 14.51
C ALA A 9 18.36 5.84 13.29
N ALA A 10 18.77 6.36 12.13
CA ALA A 10 18.04 6.20 10.87
C ALA A 10 18.16 4.78 10.28
N LEU A 11 19.12 3.98 10.75
CA LEU A 11 19.30 2.57 10.40
C LEU A 11 18.43 1.70 11.30
N GLY A 12 17.23 1.35 10.83
CA GLY A 12 16.21 0.58 11.54
C GLY A 12 16.58 -0.87 11.87
N MET A 13 17.52 -1.08 12.78
CA MET A 13 17.87 -2.37 13.36
C MET A 13 18.08 -2.28 14.88
N LEU A 14 16.99 -2.35 15.66
CA LEU A 14 16.94 -3.06 16.95
C LEU A 14 15.51 -3.03 17.55
N ARG A 15 14.82 -4.18 17.44
CA ARG A 15 13.80 -4.70 18.39
C ARG A 15 12.80 -3.70 18.99
N ALA A 16 11.64 -3.58 18.35
CA ALA A 16 10.41 -3.19 19.06
C ALA A 16 10.06 -4.27 20.12
N SER A 17 9.49 -3.86 21.26
CA SER A 17 9.18 -4.77 22.37
C SER A 17 8.04 -5.74 22.05
N GLU A 18 8.31 -7.05 22.14
CA GLU A 18 7.54 -8.10 21.44
C GLU A 18 6.24 -8.57 22.13
N ALA A 19 5.84 -7.95 23.26
CA ALA A 19 4.83 -8.50 24.17
C ALA A 19 3.34 -8.24 23.81
N ASN A 20 3.01 -7.23 23.00
CA ASN A 20 1.62 -6.69 22.93
C ASN A 20 0.83 -6.96 21.64
N VAL A 21 1.31 -7.83 20.73
CA VAL A 21 0.66 -8.09 19.42
C VAL A 21 0.33 -9.57 19.17
N MET A 22 0.73 -10.48 20.07
CA MET A 22 0.66 -11.94 19.83
C MET A 22 -0.71 -12.57 20.13
N CYS A 23 -1.59 -11.89 20.86
CA CYS A 23 -2.88 -12.42 21.29
C CYS A 23 -3.95 -12.43 20.18
N ASN A 24 -3.96 -13.48 19.34
CA ASN A 24 -5.05 -13.75 18.42
C ASN A 24 -5.94 -14.93 18.91
N PRO A 25 -7.11 -14.67 19.51
CA PRO A 25 -8.01 -15.72 19.99
C PRO A 25 -8.81 -16.44 18.89
N SER A 26 -8.59 -16.15 17.60
CA SER A 26 -9.39 -16.71 16.48
C SER A 26 -8.90 -18.06 15.94
N VAL A 27 -8.15 -18.85 16.74
CA VAL A 27 -7.74 -20.22 16.37
C VAL A 27 -8.92 -21.20 16.44
N THR A 28 -9.75 -21.20 15.39
CA THR A 28 -10.86 -22.14 15.16
C THR A 28 -10.36 -23.56 14.86
N GLY A 29 -9.83 -24.19 15.90
CA GLY A 29 -9.24 -25.53 15.88
C GLY A 29 -8.67 -25.97 17.23
N TYR A 30 -8.67 -25.10 18.24
CA TYR A 30 -8.24 -25.43 19.60
C TYR A 30 -9.31 -26.27 20.33
N GLU A 31 -9.27 -27.60 20.14
CA GLU A 31 -9.65 -28.48 21.26
C GLU A 31 -8.70 -28.15 22.42
N ALA A 32 -9.26 -27.67 23.54
CA ALA A 32 -8.47 -27.36 24.72
C ALA A 32 -7.64 -28.58 25.12
N SER A 33 -6.31 -28.45 25.05
CA SER A 33 -5.37 -29.56 25.18
C SER A 33 -5.55 -30.26 26.53
N GLN A 34 -6.25 -31.40 26.53
CA GLN A 34 -6.47 -32.19 27.74
C GLN A 34 -5.11 -32.63 28.27
N THR A 35 -4.70 -32.06 29.41
CA THR A 35 -3.35 -32.17 29.97
C THR A 35 -2.86 -33.62 29.95
N PRO A 36 -1.93 -33.99 29.05
CA PRO A 36 -1.64 -35.40 28.81
C PRO A 36 -1.05 -36.05 30.06
N THR A 37 -1.78 -36.97 30.68
CA THR A 37 -1.44 -37.64 31.95
C THR A 37 -0.35 -38.72 31.79
N GLY A 38 0.62 -38.47 30.90
CA GLY A 38 1.72 -39.36 30.57
C GLY A 38 2.98 -39.08 31.40
N ALA A 39 3.65 -40.15 31.84
CA ALA A 39 4.78 -40.12 32.77
C ALA A 39 6.13 -39.56 32.22
N ASN A 40 6.09 -38.63 31.26
CA ASN A 40 7.27 -37.98 30.67
C ASN A 40 7.03 -36.46 30.38
N LYS A 41 6.13 -35.77 31.12
CA LYS A 41 5.91 -34.31 30.96
C LYS A 41 7.27 -33.57 31.07
N MET A 42 7.55 -32.68 30.11
CA MET A 42 8.65 -31.72 30.25
C MET A 42 8.26 -30.63 31.27
N VAL A 43 9.17 -30.35 32.20
CA VAL A 43 8.86 -29.53 33.40
C VAL A 43 8.62 -28.06 33.07
N ASN A 44 9.30 -27.54 32.04
CA ASN A 44 9.24 -26.16 31.57
C ASN A 44 9.08 -26.16 30.02
N GLY A 45 8.07 -26.90 29.52
CA GLY A 45 7.80 -27.02 28.08
C GLY A 45 6.99 -25.85 27.51
N ASP A 46 6.34 -25.12 28.40
CA ASP A 46 5.52 -23.90 28.24
C ASP A 46 6.34 -22.61 28.47
N PHE A 47 7.66 -22.75 28.72
CA PHE A 47 8.61 -21.66 29.00
C PHE A 47 8.19 -20.66 30.09
N SER A 48 7.24 -21.05 30.94
CA SER A 48 6.78 -20.29 32.10
C SER A 48 7.89 -19.96 33.11
N ASN A 49 8.99 -20.72 33.08
CA ASN A 49 10.21 -20.49 33.87
C ASN A 49 11.40 -20.11 32.95
N GLY A 50 11.10 -19.46 31.82
CA GLY A 50 12.07 -19.03 30.82
C GLY A 50 12.89 -20.17 30.24
N LEU A 51 14.22 -20.02 30.20
CA LEU A 51 15.15 -21.03 29.68
C LEU A 51 15.56 -22.10 30.70
N GLU A 52 14.95 -22.18 31.89
CA GLU A 52 15.35 -23.19 32.88
C GLU A 52 15.22 -24.62 32.33
N GLY A 53 16.30 -25.40 32.45
CA GLY A 53 16.38 -26.77 31.94
C GLY A 53 16.84 -26.90 30.48
N PHE A 54 17.14 -25.80 29.79
CA PHE A 54 17.65 -25.81 28.41
C PHE A 54 19.09 -25.26 28.31
N ASN A 55 19.92 -25.93 27.51
CA ASN A 55 21.21 -25.41 27.05
C ASN A 55 21.02 -24.76 25.67
N THR A 56 21.38 -23.49 25.55
CA THR A 56 21.26 -22.71 24.30
C THR A 56 22.59 -22.59 23.56
N SER A 57 22.52 -22.21 22.27
CA SER A 57 23.66 -21.92 21.41
C SER A 57 23.19 -21.01 20.27
N GLY A 58 23.92 -19.93 20.00
CA GLY A 58 23.46 -18.85 19.12
C GLY A 58 22.62 -17.80 19.86
N SER A 59 21.92 -16.94 19.11
CA SER A 59 21.00 -15.95 19.67
C SER A 59 19.67 -16.62 20.03
N VAL A 60 19.45 -16.83 21.33
CA VAL A 60 18.28 -17.49 21.92
C VAL A 60 17.87 -16.73 23.19
N GLU A 61 16.58 -16.44 23.33
CA GLU A 61 16.05 -15.49 24.30
C GLU A 61 14.64 -15.89 24.76
N HIS A 62 14.24 -15.52 25.98
CA HIS A 62 12.89 -15.75 26.50
C HIS A 62 12.07 -14.46 26.37
N ILE A 63 10.88 -14.59 25.79
CA ILE A 63 9.91 -13.50 25.62
C ILE A 63 8.63 -13.86 26.39
N PRO A 64 8.24 -13.11 27.43
CA PRO A 64 7.02 -13.36 28.19
C PRO A 64 5.77 -12.82 27.47
N LEU A 65 4.60 -13.39 27.79
CA LEU A 65 3.26 -12.99 27.33
C LEU A 65 3.03 -13.10 25.81
N ALA A 66 3.75 -14.01 25.14
CA ALA A 66 3.80 -14.09 23.68
C ALA A 66 3.52 -15.49 23.08
N GLY A 67 3.01 -16.45 23.89
CA GLY A 67 2.87 -17.85 23.48
C GLY A 67 1.59 -18.23 22.74
N SER A 68 1.33 -19.54 22.68
CA SER A 68 0.34 -20.13 21.78
C SER A 68 -0.87 -20.74 22.46
N ASP A 69 -0.90 -20.79 23.80
CA ASP A 69 -1.93 -21.53 24.56
C ASP A 69 -3.01 -20.64 25.21
N GLY A 70 -2.76 -19.33 25.38
CA GLY A 70 -3.84 -18.34 25.45
C GLY A 70 -3.67 -17.17 26.43
N CYS A 71 -2.59 -16.39 26.32
CA CYS A 71 -2.49 -15.04 26.89
C CYS A 71 -2.87 -14.93 28.37
N SER A 72 -2.28 -15.83 29.16
CA SER A 72 -2.24 -15.75 30.62
C SER A 72 -0.91 -15.18 31.11
N ASP A 73 -0.84 -14.71 32.35
CA ASP A 73 0.37 -14.12 32.96
C ASP A 73 1.59 -15.08 33.03
N SER A 74 1.42 -16.35 32.63
CA SER A 74 2.44 -17.40 32.58
C SER A 74 2.80 -17.90 31.17
N ASP A 75 2.06 -17.47 30.13
CA ASP A 75 2.27 -17.88 28.73
C ASP A 75 3.56 -17.24 28.17
N SER A 76 4.43 -17.98 27.49
CA SER A 76 5.83 -17.58 27.23
C SER A 76 6.47 -18.32 26.07
N VAL A 77 7.42 -17.69 25.38
CA VAL A 77 8.11 -18.30 24.22
C VAL A 77 9.62 -18.18 24.28
N ILE A 78 10.30 -19.07 23.56
CA ILE A 78 11.71 -18.92 23.24
C ILE A 78 11.89 -18.39 21.82
N GLN A 79 12.41 -17.17 21.74
CA GLN A 79 12.94 -16.57 20.53
C GLN A 79 14.24 -17.26 20.11
N MET A 80 14.36 -17.59 18.82
CA MET A 80 15.62 -17.97 18.17
C MET A 80 15.86 -17.12 16.93
N ILE A 81 17.05 -16.51 16.85
CA ILE A 81 17.49 -15.68 15.71
C ILE A 81 18.72 -16.32 15.08
N ALA A 82 18.63 -16.78 13.82
CA ALA A 82 19.77 -17.26 13.05
C ALA A 82 20.24 -16.18 12.07
N VAL A 83 21.55 -15.90 12.04
CA VAL A 83 22.19 -14.81 11.29
C VAL A 83 23.53 -15.23 10.64
N PRO A 84 24.03 -14.48 9.63
CA PRO A 84 25.44 -14.52 9.24
C PRO A 84 26.38 -14.40 10.45
N GLN A 85 27.52 -15.09 10.44
CA GLN A 85 28.47 -15.04 11.55
C GLN A 85 29.23 -13.71 11.65
N ASP A 86 29.29 -12.96 10.56
CA ASP A 86 29.88 -11.63 10.43
C ASP A 86 29.02 -10.49 11.03
N GLU A 87 27.75 -10.76 11.41
CA GLU A 87 26.84 -9.76 11.99
C GLU A 87 26.75 -9.80 13.54
N GLN A 88 27.38 -10.76 14.23
CA GLN A 88 27.20 -10.96 15.69
C GLN A 88 27.90 -9.94 16.63
N SER A 89 28.46 -8.84 16.12
CA SER A 89 29.36 -7.95 16.88
C SER A 89 28.68 -6.90 17.79
N THR A 90 27.53 -7.21 18.38
CA THR A 90 26.84 -6.35 19.37
C THR A 90 26.23 -7.13 20.55
N SER A 91 27.10 -7.73 21.37
CA SER A 91 26.74 -8.11 22.75
C SER A 91 27.69 -7.45 23.75
N VAL A 92 27.12 -6.70 24.71
CA VAL A 92 27.89 -6.02 25.75
C VAL A 92 27.98 -6.93 26.96
N TYR A 93 29.07 -7.69 27.08
CA TYR A 93 29.93 -7.81 28.27
C TYR A 93 31.13 -8.71 27.93
N PRO A 94 32.35 -8.44 28.45
CA PRO A 94 33.58 -8.98 27.89
C PRO A 94 33.96 -10.37 28.43
N VAL A 95 34.53 -11.21 27.55
CA VAL A 95 35.35 -12.37 27.92
C VAL A 95 36.65 -12.31 27.12
N GLU A 96 37.79 -12.27 27.81
CA GLU A 96 39.10 -12.34 27.15
C GLU A 96 39.42 -13.77 26.69
N SER A 97 39.95 -13.96 25.48
CA SER A 97 41.23 -14.67 25.27
C SER A 97 41.69 -14.81 23.81
N THR A 98 42.95 -14.44 23.59
CA THR A 98 43.93 -15.05 22.65
C THR A 98 43.47 -15.59 21.28
N GLY A 99 43.64 -14.73 20.26
CA GLY A 99 44.44 -15.00 19.06
C GLY A 99 44.37 -16.39 18.38
N GLY A 100 43.56 -16.49 17.33
CA GLY A 100 43.63 -17.53 16.32
C GLY A 100 43.15 -17.03 14.95
N SER A 101 43.93 -17.24 13.89
CA SER A 101 43.51 -16.89 12.52
C SER A 101 42.61 -17.99 11.94
N ILE A 102 41.42 -17.61 11.44
CA ILE A 102 40.46 -18.53 10.81
C ILE A 102 40.08 -17.96 9.44
N SER A 103 40.10 -18.81 8.42
CA SER A 103 39.92 -18.42 7.01
C SER A 103 38.45 -18.29 6.59
N LYS A 104 38.15 -17.34 5.69
CA LYS A 104 36.84 -17.23 5.01
C LYS A 104 36.37 -18.57 4.43
N ARG A 105 35.27 -19.09 4.98
CA ARG A 105 34.32 -19.99 4.31
C ARG A 105 32.98 -19.90 5.02
N ASP A 106 31.88 -19.87 4.27
CA ASP A 106 30.58 -19.44 4.77
C ASP A 106 30.09 -20.29 5.94
N SER A 107 29.97 -19.67 7.10
CA SER A 107 29.60 -20.28 8.38
C SER A 107 28.38 -19.52 8.90
N TRP A 108 27.25 -20.22 9.04
CA TRP A 108 25.98 -19.63 9.49
C TRP A 108 25.75 -19.94 10.96
N THR A 109 25.30 -18.96 11.74
CA THR A 109 25.03 -19.19 13.17
C THR A 109 23.63 -19.76 13.36
N SER A 110 23.54 -21.09 13.41
CA SER A 110 22.29 -21.79 13.70
C SER A 110 21.94 -21.66 15.18
N SER A 111 20.92 -20.87 15.49
CA SER A 111 20.43 -20.73 16.86
C SER A 111 19.59 -21.93 17.29
N SER A 112 19.79 -22.38 18.53
CA SER A 112 19.24 -23.65 18.99
C SER A 112 19.19 -23.78 20.51
N MET A 113 18.24 -24.58 20.99
CA MET A 113 18.15 -24.98 22.40
C MET A 113 18.07 -26.50 22.52
N SER A 114 18.51 -27.04 23.65
CA SER A 114 18.53 -28.48 23.89
C SER A 114 18.29 -28.83 25.35
N THR A 115 17.56 -29.92 25.60
CA THR A 115 17.29 -30.42 26.95
C THR A 115 17.44 -31.95 27.02
N THR A 116 17.69 -32.47 28.22
CA THR A 116 17.87 -33.90 28.46
C THR A 116 16.60 -34.49 29.05
N ILE A 117 15.87 -35.25 28.22
CA ILE A 117 14.72 -36.03 28.65
C ILE A 117 15.22 -37.23 29.45
N LYS A 118 14.73 -37.40 30.68
CA LYS A 118 15.15 -38.44 31.63
C LYS A 118 14.08 -39.53 31.77
N SER A 119 14.43 -40.63 32.44
CA SER A 119 13.50 -41.73 32.79
C SER A 119 12.86 -42.45 31.59
N LEU A 120 13.54 -42.43 30.44
CA LEU A 120 13.06 -43.02 29.19
C LEU A 120 13.06 -44.54 29.24
N THR A 121 12.06 -45.16 28.61
CA THR A 121 12.07 -46.60 28.35
C THR A 121 12.91 -46.90 27.11
N VAL A 122 14.08 -47.53 27.28
CA VAL A 122 14.95 -47.94 26.17
C VAL A 122 14.17 -48.78 25.14
N GLY A 123 14.31 -48.45 23.86
CA GLY A 123 13.60 -49.09 22.75
C GLY A 123 12.15 -48.64 22.54
N ALA A 124 11.57 -47.82 23.42
CA ALA A 124 10.25 -47.23 23.19
C ALA A 124 10.31 -46.02 22.26
N LYS A 125 9.22 -45.81 21.50
CA LYS A 125 9.02 -44.61 20.68
C LYS A 125 8.42 -43.47 21.51
N TYR A 126 8.80 -42.26 21.15
CA TYR A 126 8.35 -41.02 21.75
C TYR A 126 7.92 -40.04 20.65
N ALA A 127 6.71 -39.50 20.75
CA ALA A 127 6.31 -38.37 19.94
C ALA A 127 6.94 -37.10 20.52
N VAL A 128 7.38 -36.19 19.64
CA VAL A 128 7.91 -34.87 20.01
C VAL A 128 7.10 -33.85 19.24
N GLU A 129 6.41 -32.98 19.96
CA GLU A 129 5.50 -31.99 19.39
C GLU A 129 5.77 -30.61 20.01
N PHE A 130 5.67 -29.55 19.20
CA PHE A 130 5.76 -28.17 19.67
C PHE A 130 5.16 -27.21 18.64
N TYR A 131 4.95 -25.96 19.04
CA TYR A 131 4.47 -24.89 18.16
C TYR A 131 5.62 -23.93 17.81
N TYR A 132 5.59 -23.38 16.60
CA TYR A 132 6.53 -22.35 16.16
C TYR A 132 5.86 -21.24 15.34
N TYR A 133 6.32 -20.01 15.52
CA TYR A 133 5.85 -18.80 14.83
C TYR A 133 7.01 -18.16 14.08
N VAL A 134 6.88 -17.90 12.78
CA VAL A 134 7.95 -17.26 11.99
C VAL A 134 7.73 -15.74 12.02
N VAL A 135 8.53 -15.04 12.84
CA VAL A 135 8.43 -13.59 13.05
C VAL A 135 8.97 -12.84 11.84
N TYR A 136 10.14 -13.26 11.35
CA TYR A 136 10.85 -12.62 10.25
C TYR A 136 11.68 -13.65 9.47
N SER A 137 11.64 -13.57 8.14
CA SER A 137 12.32 -14.47 7.21
C SER A 137 12.34 -13.79 5.83
N PRO A 138 13.31 -12.90 5.50
CA PRO A 138 13.26 -12.09 4.29
C PRO A 138 13.60 -12.88 3.01
N LYS A 139 13.92 -14.18 3.11
CA LYS A 139 14.32 -15.04 2.00
C LYS A 139 13.65 -16.41 2.13
N ALA A 140 12.61 -16.65 1.34
CA ALA A 140 11.96 -17.97 1.27
C ALA A 140 12.95 -19.08 0.93
N ASN A 141 12.67 -20.30 1.39
CA ASN A 141 13.44 -21.51 1.07
C ASN A 141 14.89 -21.56 1.60
N THR A 142 15.26 -20.65 2.52
CA THR A 142 16.64 -20.58 3.06
C THR A 142 16.78 -21.04 4.52
N CYS A 143 15.76 -20.80 5.35
CA CYS A 143 15.74 -21.17 6.78
C CYS A 143 14.60 -22.14 7.12
N ARG A 144 14.79 -22.99 8.14
CA ARG A 144 13.76 -23.91 8.66
C ARG A 144 14.03 -24.32 10.11
N ILE A 145 13.03 -24.93 10.77
CA ILE A 145 13.23 -25.67 12.02
C ILE A 145 13.75 -27.09 11.73
N GLN A 146 14.72 -27.53 12.52
CA GLN A 146 15.16 -28.92 12.59
C GLN A 146 15.14 -29.39 14.05
N ALA A 147 14.55 -30.57 14.31
CA ALA A 147 14.65 -31.23 15.60
C ALA A 147 15.52 -32.49 15.50
N THR A 148 16.36 -32.70 16.52
CA THR A 148 17.23 -33.87 16.63
C THR A 148 17.10 -34.51 18.01
N TRP A 149 17.29 -35.83 18.07
CA TRP A 149 17.29 -36.64 19.28
C TRP A 149 18.58 -37.46 19.33
N ASP A 150 19.37 -37.32 20.40
CA ASP A 150 20.73 -37.88 20.50
C ASP A 150 21.62 -37.54 19.28
N GLY A 151 21.35 -36.41 18.62
CA GLY A 151 22.00 -35.96 17.37
C GLY A 151 21.40 -36.50 16.07
N VAL A 152 20.44 -37.43 16.12
CA VAL A 152 19.74 -37.97 14.95
C VAL A 152 18.54 -37.08 14.60
N ASN A 153 18.36 -36.69 13.33
CA ASN A 153 17.21 -35.88 12.91
C ASN A 153 15.89 -36.66 13.07
N ILE A 154 14.92 -36.08 13.77
CA ILE A 154 13.59 -36.67 14.04
C ILE A 154 12.44 -35.96 13.31
N GLY A 155 12.77 -34.92 12.52
CA GLY A 155 11.84 -34.10 11.77
C GLY A 155 12.44 -32.74 11.39
N ASN A 156 11.87 -32.13 10.36
CA ASN A 156 12.18 -30.77 9.92
C ASN A 156 10.85 -30.10 9.58
N SER A 157 10.73 -28.79 9.80
CA SER A 157 9.63 -28.05 9.18
C SER A 157 9.84 -27.96 7.67
N SER A 158 8.79 -27.57 6.94
CA SER A 158 8.96 -26.89 5.65
C SER A 158 9.93 -25.71 5.82
N TYR A 159 10.64 -25.35 4.75
CA TYR A 159 11.37 -24.08 4.76
C TYR A 159 10.41 -22.91 4.92
N PHE A 160 10.87 -21.86 5.57
CA PHE A 160 10.07 -20.67 5.81
C PHE A 160 9.79 -19.92 4.49
N PRO A 161 8.61 -19.30 4.35
CA PRO A 161 8.31 -18.39 3.25
C PRO A 161 9.04 -17.04 3.45
N VAL A 162 8.77 -16.07 2.58
CA VAL A 162 9.11 -14.67 2.87
C VAL A 162 8.14 -14.15 3.93
N VAL A 163 8.67 -13.70 5.07
CA VAL A 163 7.95 -12.98 6.13
C VAL A 163 8.71 -11.69 6.41
N LEU A 164 8.05 -10.55 6.20
CA LEU A 164 8.64 -9.20 6.34
C LEU A 164 7.86 -8.30 7.30
N ILE A 165 6.72 -8.78 7.81
CA ILE A 165 5.84 -8.13 8.78
C ILE A 165 5.28 -9.21 9.72
N ILE A 166 4.90 -8.83 10.93
CA ILE A 166 4.25 -9.74 11.89
C ILE A 166 2.86 -10.10 11.35
N GLY A 167 2.63 -11.38 11.07
CA GLY A 167 1.38 -11.88 10.50
C GLY A 167 1.48 -13.30 9.95
N SER A 168 2.09 -14.21 10.72
CA SER A 168 2.19 -15.65 10.35
C SER A 168 1.35 -16.47 11.32
N ASP A 169 0.81 -17.63 10.92
CA ASP A 169 0.17 -18.52 11.91
C ASP A 169 1.19 -19.30 12.74
N TRP A 170 0.82 -19.58 14.00
CA TRP A 170 1.42 -20.63 14.83
C TRP A 170 1.30 -21.99 14.14
N LYS A 171 2.43 -22.66 13.91
CA LYS A 171 2.53 -23.93 13.17
C LYS A 171 3.02 -25.06 14.08
N LYS A 172 2.34 -26.20 14.04
CA LYS A 172 2.71 -27.38 14.83
C LYS A 172 3.82 -28.18 14.15
N PHE A 173 4.95 -28.34 14.82
CA PHE A 173 5.97 -29.34 14.51
C PHE A 173 5.59 -30.69 15.12
N ASN A 174 5.81 -31.78 14.38
CA ASN A 174 5.63 -33.15 14.87
C ASN A 174 6.83 -34.01 14.43
N GLY A 175 7.41 -34.76 15.36
CA GLY A 175 8.51 -35.68 15.14
C GLY A 175 8.39 -36.96 15.96
N THR A 176 9.25 -37.95 15.69
CA THR A 176 9.25 -39.21 16.46
C THR A 176 10.68 -39.68 16.75
N ALA A 177 10.98 -39.79 18.04
CA ALA A 177 12.22 -40.37 18.55
C ALA A 177 12.05 -41.84 18.95
N THR A 178 13.15 -42.57 19.06
CA THR A 178 13.21 -43.87 19.75
C THR A 178 14.32 -43.80 20.79
N ALA A 179 14.01 -44.08 22.06
CA ALA A 179 14.95 -43.89 23.15
C ALA A 179 16.10 -44.91 23.09
N SER A 180 17.29 -44.45 22.74
CA SER A 180 18.51 -45.28 22.68
C SER A 180 19.03 -45.69 24.06
N LYS A 181 18.72 -44.88 25.08
CA LYS A 181 19.22 -44.91 26.46
C LYS A 181 18.11 -44.43 27.41
N ALA A 182 18.32 -44.56 28.72
CA ALA A 182 17.38 -44.08 29.74
C ALA A 182 17.31 -42.54 29.86
N ASN A 183 18.27 -41.83 29.28
CA ASN A 183 18.24 -40.37 29.07
C ASN A 183 18.54 -40.10 27.59
N GLY A 184 17.89 -39.08 27.00
CA GLY A 184 18.07 -38.71 25.60
C GLY A 184 18.03 -37.19 25.42
N VAL A 185 18.84 -36.67 24.49
CA VAL A 185 18.96 -35.22 24.28
C VAL A 185 18.10 -34.77 23.12
N LEU A 186 17.04 -34.03 23.40
CA LEU A 186 16.26 -33.29 22.38
C LEU A 186 16.96 -31.97 22.10
N LYS A 187 17.21 -31.65 20.82
CA LYS A 187 17.70 -30.33 20.38
C LYS A 187 16.83 -29.80 19.23
N VAL A 188 16.27 -28.60 19.42
CA VAL A 188 15.53 -27.82 18.41
C VAL A 188 16.43 -26.69 17.90
N SER A 189 16.48 -26.48 16.59
CA SER A 189 17.37 -25.50 15.95
C SER A 189 16.67 -24.77 14.81
N VAL A 190 16.89 -23.46 14.69
CA VAL A 190 16.72 -22.70 13.44
C VAL A 190 17.96 -22.93 12.60
N ALA A 191 17.80 -23.59 11.46
CA ALA A 191 18.89 -23.88 10.52
C ALA A 191 18.67 -23.11 9.21
N CYS A 192 19.62 -22.24 8.88
CA CYS A 192 19.65 -21.47 7.65
C CYS A 192 20.80 -21.94 6.76
N THR A 193 20.54 -22.09 5.46
CA THR A 193 21.58 -22.27 4.43
C THR A 193 21.98 -20.94 3.78
N ALA A 194 21.17 -19.90 3.96
CA ALA A 194 21.45 -18.51 3.65
C ALA A 194 20.48 -17.60 4.43
N GLY A 195 20.80 -16.31 4.54
CA GLY A 195 19.90 -15.31 5.12
C GLY A 195 19.68 -15.44 6.63
N THR A 196 18.72 -14.65 7.10
CA THR A 196 18.39 -14.47 8.52
C THR A 196 16.98 -15.00 8.78
N ALA A 197 16.72 -15.55 9.96
CA ALA A 197 15.35 -15.85 10.40
C ALA A 197 15.19 -15.68 11.91
N GLN A 198 14.01 -15.20 12.31
CA GLN A 198 13.57 -14.98 13.69
C GLN A 198 12.30 -15.80 13.92
N VAL A 199 12.31 -16.66 14.93
CA VAL A 199 11.26 -17.66 15.16
C VAL A 199 11.01 -17.81 16.66
N TYR A 200 9.75 -17.76 17.08
CA TYR A 200 9.35 -18.17 18.43
C TYR A 200 9.06 -19.67 18.46
N ILE A 201 9.41 -20.34 19.55
CA ILE A 201 9.09 -21.74 19.85
C ILE A 201 8.31 -21.79 21.16
N ASP A 202 7.25 -22.60 21.21
CA ASP A 202 6.37 -22.77 22.37
C ASP A 202 5.89 -24.22 22.54
N SER A 203 5.37 -24.54 23.73
CA SER A 203 4.52 -25.69 24.03
C SER A 203 5.12 -27.04 23.65
N ILE A 204 6.39 -27.25 24.04
CA ILE A 204 7.14 -28.46 23.72
C ILE A 204 6.74 -29.62 24.62
N SER A 205 6.27 -30.71 24.00
CA SER A 205 5.94 -31.97 24.66
C SER A 205 6.76 -33.14 24.12
N VAL A 206 7.02 -34.12 25.00
CA VAL A 206 7.69 -35.39 24.66
C VAL A 206 6.91 -36.53 25.30
N THR A 207 6.03 -37.17 24.53
CA THR A 207 5.10 -38.18 25.05
C THR A 207 5.50 -39.58 24.59
N LYS A 208 5.41 -40.58 25.49
CA LYS A 208 5.71 -41.98 25.15
C LYS A 208 4.57 -42.53 24.30
N ALA A 209 4.87 -42.90 23.05
CA ALA A 209 3.85 -43.33 22.09
C ALA A 209 3.20 -44.65 22.53
N THR A 210 1.88 -44.64 22.74
CA THR A 210 1.06 -45.83 22.98
C THR A 210 0.78 -46.58 21.68
N ALA A 211 0.60 -47.90 21.76
CA ALA A 211 0.59 -48.81 20.61
C ALA A 211 -0.69 -48.77 19.73
N ALA A 212 -1.40 -47.63 19.68
CA ALA A 212 -2.71 -47.47 19.04
C ALA A 212 -2.72 -46.34 17.98
N ALA A 213 -1.62 -46.19 17.23
CA ALA A 213 -1.49 -45.19 16.15
C ALA A 213 -0.63 -45.72 14.99
N VAL A 214 -1.00 -46.87 14.42
CA VAL A 214 -0.35 -47.45 13.22
C VAL A 214 -1.38 -48.00 12.24
N ILE A 215 -1.76 -47.16 11.27
CA ILE A 215 -2.30 -47.58 9.97
C ILE A 215 -1.38 -46.96 8.89
N SER A 216 -1.24 -47.63 7.75
CA SER A 216 0.02 -47.67 7.01
C SER A 216 0.27 -46.55 6.00
N THR A 217 1.49 -46.01 6.00
CA THR A 217 2.20 -45.58 4.78
C THR A 217 3.26 -46.62 4.40
N SER A 218 2.94 -47.50 3.45
CA SER A 218 3.84 -48.57 3.00
C SER A 218 4.65 -48.17 1.77
N SER A 219 5.92 -47.82 1.95
CA SER A 219 6.87 -47.58 0.86
C SER A 219 7.53 -48.90 0.41
N THR A 220 6.99 -49.52 -0.64
CA THR A 220 7.55 -50.75 -1.22
C THR A 220 8.78 -50.45 -2.09
N SER A 221 9.97 -50.83 -1.64
CA SER A 221 11.20 -50.79 -2.42
C SER A 221 11.57 -52.17 -2.96
N THR A 222 11.72 -52.29 -4.28
CA THR A 222 12.35 -53.45 -4.95
C THR A 222 13.83 -53.16 -5.23
N SER A 223 14.67 -54.20 -5.31
CA SER A 223 16.12 -54.08 -5.08
C SER A 223 16.99 -54.95 -6.01
N THR A 224 18.29 -54.59 -6.13
CA THR A 224 19.45 -55.41 -6.60
C THR A 224 19.44 -55.93 -8.06
N SER A 225 20.57 -56.20 -8.76
CA SER A 225 22.04 -55.94 -8.65
C SER A 225 22.66 -56.10 -10.08
N THR A 226 23.95 -56.05 -10.45
CA THR A 226 25.32 -56.19 -9.85
C THR A 226 26.18 -54.91 -10.13
N LYS A 227 27.51 -54.73 -9.97
CA LYS A 227 28.78 -55.52 -9.92
C LYS A 227 29.27 -56.08 -11.29
N ALA A 228 30.54 -55.97 -11.73
CA ALA A 228 31.75 -55.36 -11.12
C ALA A 228 32.95 -55.09 -12.09
N ILE A 229 33.83 -54.13 -11.72
CA ILE A 229 35.33 -54.13 -11.82
C ILE A 229 36.08 -53.94 -13.19
N ALA A 230 37.23 -53.22 -13.11
CA ALA A 230 38.46 -53.20 -13.95
C ALA A 230 38.65 -52.28 -15.20
N THR A 231 39.28 -51.12 -14.95
CA THR A 231 40.52 -50.54 -15.53
C THR A 231 41.12 -51.01 -16.88
N VAL A 232 41.19 -50.09 -17.87
CA VAL A 232 42.29 -49.79 -18.85
C VAL A 232 42.06 -48.31 -19.28
N THR A 233 42.95 -47.29 -19.17
CA THR A 233 44.30 -46.99 -19.72
C THR A 233 44.33 -46.65 -21.24
N SER A 234 45.33 -45.85 -21.67
CA SER A 234 45.50 -45.20 -23.01
C SER A 234 44.62 -43.96 -23.25
N THR A 235 45.06 -42.73 -23.56
CA THR A 235 46.28 -42.06 -24.14
C THR A 235 46.13 -41.59 -25.59
N LEU A 236 46.92 -40.54 -25.93
CA LEU A 236 47.08 -39.89 -27.25
C LEU A 236 45.87 -39.04 -27.70
N THR A 237 45.89 -37.77 -28.12
CA THR A 237 46.84 -36.65 -28.40
C THR A 237 46.47 -36.07 -29.77
N SER A 238 46.46 -34.73 -29.91
CA SER A 238 46.72 -34.02 -31.19
C SER A 238 45.65 -34.13 -32.32
N SER A 239 45.50 -33.19 -33.27
CA SER A 239 45.93 -31.77 -33.39
C SER A 239 45.39 -31.16 -34.72
N VAL A 240 45.80 -29.92 -35.06
CA VAL A 240 46.07 -29.43 -36.45
C VAL A 240 44.88 -28.93 -37.33
N THR A 241 44.79 -27.59 -37.37
CA THR A 241 44.64 -26.64 -38.52
C THR A 241 43.40 -26.54 -39.43
N LEU A 242 43.10 -25.25 -39.69
CA LEU A 242 42.55 -24.58 -40.90
C LEU A 242 42.91 -25.19 -42.27
N PRO A 243 42.08 -24.98 -43.31
CA PRO A 243 42.26 -23.86 -44.27
C PRO A 243 41.14 -22.78 -44.18
N GLY A 244 41.11 -21.63 -44.87
CA GLY A 244 42.00 -21.00 -45.88
C GLY A 244 41.54 -21.18 -47.35
N ALA A 245 41.43 -20.18 -48.24
CA ALA A 245 41.46 -18.70 -48.16
C ALA A 245 40.95 -18.06 -49.51
N ALA A 246 40.80 -16.71 -49.54
CA ALA A 246 40.43 -15.85 -50.71
C ALA A 246 38.99 -16.00 -51.27
N GLY A 247 38.33 -14.98 -51.84
CA GLY A 247 38.62 -13.55 -52.09
C GLY A 247 37.50 -12.98 -53.02
N SER A 248 37.27 -11.69 -53.27
CA SER A 248 37.87 -10.38 -52.90
C SER A 248 36.71 -9.32 -52.91
N SER A 249 36.75 -7.99 -53.15
CA SER A 249 37.75 -6.95 -53.48
C SER A 249 37.19 -5.52 -53.24
N SER A 250 38.07 -4.53 -52.99
CA SER A 250 37.96 -3.06 -53.25
C SER A 250 36.76 -2.22 -52.72
N SER A 251 36.93 -0.97 -52.22
CA SER A 251 38.13 -0.22 -51.78
C SER A 251 37.77 1.17 -51.18
N SER A 252 38.61 1.67 -50.25
CA SER A 252 39.01 3.09 -50.03
C SER A 252 37.96 4.18 -49.68
N SER A 253 38.24 5.19 -48.83
CA SER A 253 39.34 5.44 -47.87
C SER A 253 38.98 6.62 -46.95
N ALA A 254 39.54 6.66 -45.73
CA ALA A 254 39.68 7.89 -44.90
C ALA A 254 41.05 8.56 -45.17
N PRO A 255 41.36 9.78 -44.67
CA PRO A 255 41.80 9.93 -43.27
C PRO A 255 41.50 11.28 -42.56
N SER A 256 41.92 11.40 -41.31
CA SER A 256 41.92 12.62 -40.47
C SER A 256 43.33 12.95 -39.95
N LEU A 257 43.75 14.23 -39.94
CA LEU A 257 44.95 14.82 -39.27
C LEU A 257 44.76 16.37 -39.28
N THR A 258 44.54 17.16 -38.20
CA THR A 258 45.32 17.57 -36.99
C THR A 258 45.89 19.01 -37.04
N THR A 259 46.01 19.64 -35.84
CA THR A 259 46.95 20.71 -35.40
C THR A 259 46.81 22.20 -35.83
N SER A 260 46.45 23.07 -34.87
CA SER A 260 47.30 24.14 -34.24
C SER A 260 46.83 25.62 -34.14
N ALA A 261 47.27 26.26 -33.04
CA ALA A 261 47.62 27.69 -32.84
C ALA A 261 46.57 28.82 -32.56
N LYS A 262 46.26 28.99 -31.27
CA LYS A 262 46.37 30.24 -30.43
C LYS A 262 46.28 31.67 -31.04
N ALA A 263 45.37 32.48 -30.45
CA ALA A 263 45.60 33.80 -29.79
C ALA A 263 45.25 35.19 -30.44
N THR A 264 44.61 36.03 -29.61
CA THR A 264 44.74 37.52 -29.42
C THR A 264 44.01 38.58 -30.30
N THR A 265 42.97 39.20 -29.67
CA THR A 265 42.71 40.66 -29.47
C THR A 265 42.11 41.64 -30.52
N THR A 266 41.16 42.46 -30.00
CA THR A 266 40.87 43.92 -30.21
C THR A 266 40.09 44.50 -31.41
N SER A 267 38.80 44.82 -31.15
CA SER A 267 38.22 46.19 -31.07
C SER A 267 37.67 46.99 -32.28
N ALA A 268 36.43 47.53 -32.07
CA ALA A 268 35.79 48.73 -32.65
C ALA A 268 35.38 48.71 -34.15
N THR A 269 34.40 49.49 -34.68
CA THR A 269 33.48 50.55 -34.16
C THR A 269 32.17 50.55 -34.99
N ALA A 270 30.95 50.78 -34.47
CA ALA A 270 30.16 52.06 -34.43
C ALA A 270 28.70 51.69 -33.99
N ALA A 271 27.86 52.45 -33.26
CA ALA A 271 27.42 53.87 -33.33
C ALA A 271 26.53 54.19 -34.58
N THR A 272 25.35 54.83 -34.53
CA THR A 272 24.46 55.46 -33.50
C THR A 272 23.04 55.65 -34.14
N THR A 273 21.90 56.09 -33.58
CA THR A 273 21.36 56.73 -32.32
C THR A 273 19.91 56.18 -32.10
N LEU A 274 19.05 56.43 -31.08
CA LEU A 274 18.49 57.64 -30.39
C LEU A 274 17.70 58.61 -31.31
N SER A 275 16.68 59.36 -30.87
CA SER A 275 16.28 59.89 -29.54
C SER A 275 14.75 60.17 -29.45
N SER A 276 14.21 60.88 -28.45
CA SER A 276 13.81 60.43 -27.09
C SER A 276 13.10 61.56 -26.31
N GLN A 277 12.01 61.33 -25.55
CA GLN A 277 11.43 62.37 -24.65
C GLN A 277 10.69 61.84 -23.42
N ALA A 278 10.56 62.70 -22.38
CA ALA A 278 9.93 62.44 -21.08
C ALA A 278 9.45 63.76 -20.43
N SER A 279 8.59 63.68 -19.41
CA SER A 279 8.28 64.79 -18.50
C SER A 279 7.76 64.29 -17.14
N THR A 280 7.76 65.17 -16.13
CA THR A 280 7.55 64.84 -14.71
C THR A 280 6.54 65.78 -14.05
N SER A 281 5.88 65.32 -12.99
CA SER A 281 5.37 66.16 -11.89
C SER A 281 4.97 65.28 -10.69
N SER A 282 4.79 65.90 -9.52
CA SER A 282 4.57 65.22 -8.24
C SER A 282 3.50 65.93 -7.40
N SER A 283 2.86 65.18 -6.50
CA SER A 283 2.21 65.69 -5.31
C SER A 283 2.15 64.59 -4.24
N ALA A 284 1.99 64.97 -2.98
CA ALA A 284 2.08 64.10 -1.81
C ALA A 284 1.14 64.60 -0.69
N ALA A 285 1.28 64.04 0.52
CA ALA A 285 0.44 64.23 1.72
C ALA A 285 -0.90 63.45 1.64
N ALA A 286 -1.20 62.49 2.52
CA ALA A 286 -1.30 62.49 4.00
C ALA A 286 -2.70 62.93 4.48
N ALA A 287 -3.26 62.40 5.57
CA ALA A 287 -2.93 61.21 6.38
C ALA A 287 -4.11 60.92 7.34
N SER A 288 -3.94 59.92 8.22
CA SER A 288 -4.64 59.79 9.52
C SER A 288 -6.13 59.37 9.44
N THR A 289 -6.71 58.65 10.41
CA THR A 289 -6.12 57.97 11.59
C THR A 289 -7.06 56.87 12.07
N ALA A 290 -6.49 55.82 12.68
CA ALA A 290 -7.06 55.08 13.82
C ALA A 290 -8.43 54.37 13.66
N SER A 291 -8.76 53.37 14.47
CA SER A 291 -7.97 52.34 15.18
C SER A 291 -8.96 51.31 15.74
N SER A 292 -8.48 50.12 16.10
CA SER A 292 -9.05 49.24 17.16
C SER A 292 -10.51 48.74 17.01
N ALA A 293 -10.92 47.64 17.65
CA ALA A 293 -10.22 46.43 18.10
C ALA A 293 -11.30 45.46 18.62
N ALA A 294 -11.02 44.15 18.59
CA ALA A 294 -11.77 43.07 19.28
C ALA A 294 -13.27 42.89 18.92
N GLY A 295 -13.70 41.64 18.83
CA GLY A 295 -15.07 41.30 18.41
C GLY A 295 -15.25 39.81 18.16
N SER A 296 -14.86 38.99 19.14
CA SER A 296 -14.92 37.53 19.05
C SER A 296 -16.36 36.99 19.05
N SER A 297 -16.48 35.69 18.74
CA SER A 297 -17.58 34.77 19.10
C SER A 297 -18.76 34.58 18.11
N SER A 298 -18.78 33.36 17.56
CA SER A 298 -19.89 32.39 17.53
C SER A 298 -21.25 32.69 16.88
N SER A 299 -21.58 31.77 15.96
CA SER A 299 -22.83 30.99 15.85
C SER A 299 -24.08 31.56 15.16
N ALA A 300 -24.50 30.79 14.14
CA ALA A 300 -25.88 30.47 13.73
C ALA A 300 -26.80 31.60 13.22
N GLY A 301 -27.87 31.21 12.50
CA GLY A 301 -29.04 32.08 12.30
C GLY A 301 -29.36 32.55 10.87
N SER A 302 -29.42 31.63 9.90
CA SER A 302 -30.49 31.52 8.88
C SER A 302 -31.11 32.74 8.16
N THR A 303 -31.40 32.51 6.87
CA THR A 303 -32.55 33.04 6.07
C THR A 303 -32.58 34.49 5.54
N SER A 304 -32.46 34.57 4.21
CA SER A 304 -33.49 35.06 3.26
C SER A 304 -33.42 36.47 2.63
N SER A 305 -33.60 36.42 1.29
CA SER A 305 -34.31 37.35 0.39
C SER A 305 -33.84 38.81 0.15
N ASP A 306 -33.08 38.97 -0.94
CA ASP A 306 -33.55 39.53 -2.24
C ASP A 306 -33.82 41.06 -2.39
N SER A 307 -33.89 41.50 -3.65
CA SER A 307 -34.00 42.86 -4.24
C SER A 307 -32.67 43.62 -4.53
N GLY A 308 -32.51 44.29 -5.68
CA GLY A 308 -33.39 44.28 -6.86
C GLY A 308 -32.95 45.09 -8.09
N SER A 309 -33.05 44.44 -9.26
CA SER A 309 -33.63 44.90 -10.56
C SER A 309 -33.31 46.28 -11.18
N SER A 310 -32.77 46.24 -12.42
CA SER A 310 -33.12 47.07 -13.60
C SER A 310 -32.28 46.57 -14.81
N SER A 311 -32.58 46.73 -16.11
CA SER A 311 -33.76 46.98 -16.98
C SER A 311 -33.26 46.71 -18.45
N ASN A 312 -33.93 46.70 -19.62
CA ASN A 312 -35.27 46.86 -20.26
C ASN A 312 -35.03 46.37 -21.74
N THR A 313 -35.91 46.14 -22.74
CA THR A 313 -37.36 46.04 -23.06
C THR A 313 -37.43 45.47 -24.52
N GLY A 314 -38.51 44.95 -25.12
CA GLY A 314 -39.93 44.78 -24.75
C GLY A 314 -40.79 44.40 -26.00
N THR A 315 -42.12 44.33 -25.85
CA THR A 315 -43.17 44.15 -26.92
C THR A 315 -43.20 42.82 -27.73
N SER A 316 -44.36 42.26 -28.15
CA SER A 316 -45.77 42.71 -28.08
C SER A 316 -46.85 41.59 -28.07
N SER A 317 -47.99 41.90 -27.43
CA SER A 317 -49.40 41.54 -27.76
C SER A 317 -49.93 40.08 -27.75
N GLY A 318 -50.99 39.86 -26.95
CA GLY A 318 -51.95 38.72 -27.00
C GLY A 318 -52.88 38.71 -25.76
N SER A 319 -54.21 38.55 -25.91
CA SER A 319 -55.19 38.96 -24.86
C SER A 319 -56.23 37.89 -24.44
N GLY A 320 -56.71 37.97 -23.19
CA GLY A 320 -57.88 37.26 -22.62
C GLY A 320 -57.51 36.16 -21.59
N SER A 321 -57.85 36.21 -20.29
CA SER A 321 -59.17 36.30 -19.60
C SER A 321 -60.04 35.04 -19.81
N SER A 322 -60.62 34.37 -18.79
CA SER A 322 -60.57 34.44 -17.30
C SER A 322 -61.33 33.19 -16.72
N SER A 323 -61.59 32.91 -15.43
CA SER A 323 -61.31 33.50 -14.09
C SER A 323 -61.62 32.46 -12.96
N ASN A 324 -61.22 32.75 -11.71
CA ASN A 324 -61.89 32.62 -10.37
C ASN A 324 -63.04 31.59 -10.16
N THR A 325 -63.31 30.98 -8.98
CA THR A 325 -62.83 31.02 -7.56
C THR A 325 -63.42 29.77 -6.85
N ALA A 326 -62.75 28.96 -6.02
CA ALA A 326 -62.18 29.16 -4.66
C ALA A 326 -63.17 28.98 -3.46
N SER A 327 -62.69 28.30 -2.39
CA SER A 327 -63.27 28.19 -1.01
C SER A 327 -64.60 27.40 -0.84
N SER A 328 -64.93 26.80 0.31
CA SER A 328 -64.18 26.50 1.57
C SER A 328 -64.95 25.50 2.48
N SER A 329 -64.25 24.91 3.46
CA SER A 329 -64.73 24.40 4.79
C SER A 329 -65.80 23.28 4.85
N ASP A 330 -66.01 22.53 5.94
CA ASP A 330 -65.21 21.98 7.06
C ASP A 330 -66.21 21.24 8.00
N THR A 331 -65.76 20.44 8.98
CA THR A 331 -66.54 19.68 9.99
C THR A 331 -67.38 18.50 9.45
N GLY A 332 -67.51 17.35 10.12
CA GLY A 332 -66.84 16.86 11.34
C GLY A 332 -67.59 15.70 12.02
N SER A 333 -66.84 14.80 12.68
CA SER A 333 -67.31 13.73 13.61
C SER A 333 -67.95 12.45 13.02
N GLY A 334 -67.77 11.33 13.74
CA GLY A 334 -68.50 10.06 13.55
C GLY A 334 -67.65 8.81 13.29
N GLY A 335 -67.12 8.17 14.34
CA GLY A 335 -66.44 6.87 14.24
C GLY A 335 -66.74 5.94 15.43
N SER A 336 -66.70 4.62 15.22
CA SER A 336 -66.61 3.59 16.27
C SER A 336 -66.14 2.24 15.71
N THR A 337 -65.95 1.24 16.56
CA THR A 337 -65.11 0.04 16.32
C THR A 337 -65.81 -1.29 16.67
N SER A 338 -65.38 -2.38 16.01
CA SER A 338 -65.27 -3.77 16.55
C SER A 338 -64.81 -4.73 15.42
N ALA A 339 -63.93 -5.74 15.51
CA ALA A 339 -63.12 -6.41 16.54
C ALA A 339 -63.49 -7.89 16.81
N GLY A 340 -62.52 -8.80 16.61
CA GLY A 340 -62.55 -10.23 16.99
C GLY A 340 -62.91 -11.24 15.87
N SER A 341 -62.46 -12.50 15.88
CA SER A 341 -61.37 -13.13 16.66
C SER A 341 -60.99 -14.56 16.14
N SER A 342 -59.71 -14.92 16.25
CA SER A 342 -59.12 -16.25 16.55
C SER A 342 -59.41 -17.55 15.74
N ASN A 343 -58.29 -18.18 15.33
CA ASN A 343 -57.91 -19.61 15.42
C ASN A 343 -58.50 -20.74 14.52
N SER A 344 -57.55 -21.43 13.88
CA SER A 344 -57.27 -22.89 13.93
C SER A 344 -58.32 -23.94 13.56
N GLY A 345 -57.96 -24.85 12.64
CA GLY A 345 -58.63 -26.14 12.44
C GLY A 345 -57.92 -27.07 11.46
N SER A 346 -57.44 -28.23 11.92
CA SER A 346 -56.91 -29.31 11.07
C SER A 346 -58.04 -30.22 10.57
N GLY A 347 -57.89 -30.81 9.38
CA GLY A 347 -58.81 -31.81 8.83
C GLY A 347 -58.11 -32.72 7.83
N THR A 348 -58.22 -34.04 8.01
CA THR A 348 -57.43 -35.06 7.28
C THR A 348 -58.28 -35.93 6.34
N SER A 349 -57.57 -36.54 5.37
CA SER A 349 -57.89 -37.81 4.69
C SER A 349 -59.21 -37.97 3.93
N ASN A 350 -59.10 -38.32 2.64
CA ASN A 350 -59.40 -39.69 2.25
C ASN A 350 -58.70 -40.13 0.94
N SER A 351 -58.66 -41.44 0.70
CA SER A 351 -57.82 -42.07 -0.34
C SER A 351 -58.62 -42.68 -1.50
N ALA A 352 -58.01 -42.74 -2.69
CA ALA A 352 -58.35 -43.71 -3.73
C ALA A 352 -57.13 -43.98 -4.62
N SER A 353 -56.94 -45.22 -5.06
CA SER A 353 -55.80 -45.66 -5.87
C SER A 353 -56.25 -46.54 -7.03
N SER A 354 -55.68 -46.34 -8.22
CA SER A 354 -55.86 -47.25 -9.36
C SER A 354 -54.57 -47.40 -10.16
N SER A 355 -54.16 -48.64 -10.40
CA SER A 355 -52.97 -49.02 -11.17
C SER A 355 -53.24 -49.06 -12.68
N GLY A 356 -52.30 -48.57 -13.50
CA GLY A 356 -52.34 -48.71 -14.96
C GLY A 356 -50.93 -48.86 -15.54
N SER A 357 -50.57 -50.07 -15.98
CA SER A 357 -49.29 -50.37 -16.60
C SER A 357 -49.34 -50.19 -18.12
N GLY A 358 -48.45 -49.37 -18.69
CA GLY A 358 -48.27 -49.22 -20.14
C GLY A 358 -46.79 -49.03 -20.49
N THR A 359 -46.28 -49.80 -21.45
CA THR A 359 -44.85 -49.84 -21.81
C THR A 359 -44.52 -49.03 -23.06
N SER A 360 -43.30 -48.48 -23.09
CA SER A 360 -42.52 -48.09 -24.29
C SER A 360 -43.19 -47.15 -25.32
N SER A 361 -42.67 -45.95 -25.56
CA SER A 361 -41.46 -45.81 -26.40
C SER A 361 -40.85 -44.39 -26.34
N SER A 362 -39.74 -44.17 -27.06
CA SER A 362 -38.91 -42.97 -26.98
C SER A 362 -39.39 -41.82 -27.88
N SER A 363 -39.38 -40.59 -27.35
CA SER A 363 -39.23 -39.37 -28.15
C SER A 363 -38.34 -38.37 -27.40
N ALA A 364 -37.24 -37.95 -28.01
CA ALA A 364 -36.42 -36.88 -27.49
C ALA A 364 -37.16 -35.55 -27.69
N ALA A 365 -37.80 -35.04 -26.63
CA ALA A 365 -38.49 -33.77 -26.67
C ALA A 365 -37.46 -32.63 -26.76
N SER A 366 -37.25 -32.09 -27.96
CA SER A 366 -36.52 -30.85 -28.16
C SER A 366 -37.29 -29.70 -27.50
N SER A 367 -36.94 -29.36 -26.27
CA SER A 367 -37.46 -28.19 -25.57
C SER A 367 -36.96 -26.93 -26.28
N SER A 368 -37.76 -26.44 -27.23
CA SER A 368 -37.54 -25.17 -27.91
C SER A 368 -37.34 -24.07 -26.87
N SER A 369 -36.25 -23.31 -27.00
CA SER A 369 -35.88 -22.24 -26.07
C SER A 369 -36.90 -21.11 -26.10
N THR A 370 -37.91 -21.19 -25.23
CA THR A 370 -38.59 -19.99 -24.71
C THR A 370 -37.51 -19.15 -24.04
N GLY A 371 -37.22 -17.98 -24.60
CA GLY A 371 -36.10 -17.14 -24.16
C GLY A 371 -36.15 -16.85 -22.67
N ALA A 372 -34.97 -16.78 -22.04
CA ALA A 372 -34.87 -16.47 -20.62
C ALA A 372 -35.61 -15.16 -20.30
N LEU A 373 -36.49 -15.22 -19.31
CA LEU A 373 -37.10 -14.04 -18.70
C LEU A 373 -36.01 -13.35 -17.89
N HIS A 374 -35.24 -12.49 -18.56
CA HIS A 374 -34.44 -11.45 -17.93
C HIS A 374 -35.28 -10.80 -16.84
N ALA A 375 -34.72 -10.59 -15.65
CA ALA A 375 -35.47 -10.07 -14.52
C ALA A 375 -35.89 -8.61 -14.80
N ALA A 376 -37.09 -8.45 -15.38
CA ALA A 376 -37.60 -7.21 -15.94
C ALA A 376 -37.79 -6.14 -14.86
N GLY A 377 -36.98 -5.08 -14.90
CA GLY A 377 -36.97 -4.07 -13.84
C GLY A 377 -36.34 -4.55 -12.52
N ALA A 378 -35.47 -5.57 -12.56
CA ALA A 378 -34.75 -6.02 -11.38
C ALA A 378 -33.83 -4.94 -10.78
N THR A 379 -33.62 -5.11 -9.47
CA THR A 379 -32.55 -4.47 -8.72
C THR A 379 -31.39 -5.46 -8.58
N VAL A 380 -30.15 -4.97 -8.66
CA VAL A 380 -28.96 -5.78 -8.38
C VAL A 380 -28.03 -4.97 -7.49
N ASP A 381 -27.73 -5.47 -6.29
CA ASP A 381 -26.78 -4.82 -5.38
C ASP A 381 -25.37 -4.86 -6.00
N ALA A 382 -24.65 -3.75 -5.98
CA ALA A 382 -23.36 -3.59 -6.67
C ALA A 382 -22.18 -4.23 -5.92
N THR A 383 -22.44 -4.98 -4.84
CA THR A 383 -21.46 -5.78 -4.11
C THR A 383 -20.78 -6.77 -5.05
N ILE A 384 -19.45 -6.88 -4.95
CA ILE A 384 -18.68 -7.85 -5.75
C ILE A 384 -18.43 -9.12 -4.93
N LEU A 385 -18.82 -10.29 -5.44
CA LEU A 385 -18.52 -11.57 -4.81
C LEU A 385 -17.12 -12.05 -5.23
N VAL A 386 -16.19 -12.19 -4.29
CA VAL A 386 -14.82 -12.66 -4.52
C VAL A 386 -14.67 -14.09 -4.01
N ILE A 387 -14.49 -15.05 -4.91
CA ILE A 387 -14.42 -16.49 -4.61
C ILE A 387 -12.98 -17.00 -4.74
N ALA A 388 -12.47 -17.65 -3.69
CA ALA A 388 -11.11 -18.19 -3.63
C ALA A 388 -11.04 -19.49 -2.81
N ALA A 389 -9.86 -20.12 -2.77
CA ALA A 389 -9.59 -21.31 -1.97
C ALA A 389 -9.14 -21.00 -0.52
N ASP A 390 -8.70 -19.76 -0.28
CA ASP A 390 -8.11 -19.29 0.97
C ASP A 390 -8.24 -17.76 1.10
N SER A 391 -7.99 -17.24 2.31
CA SER A 391 -8.07 -15.81 2.64
C SER A 391 -7.07 -14.95 1.87
N ASP A 392 -5.86 -15.44 1.66
CA ASP A 392 -4.76 -14.68 1.06
C ASP A 392 -5.02 -14.46 -0.43
N THR A 393 -5.52 -15.50 -1.11
CA THR A 393 -5.98 -15.45 -2.50
C THR A 393 -7.24 -14.59 -2.63
N ALA A 394 -8.18 -14.65 -1.67
CA ALA A 394 -9.33 -13.74 -1.64
C ALA A 394 -8.89 -12.26 -1.52
N ALA A 395 -7.98 -11.97 -0.60
CA ALA A 395 -7.40 -10.64 -0.41
C ALA A 395 -6.63 -10.16 -1.64
N ALA A 396 -5.82 -11.01 -2.27
CA ALA A 396 -5.15 -10.70 -3.53
C ALA A 396 -6.14 -10.34 -4.65
N GLY A 397 -7.34 -10.93 -4.65
CA GLY A 397 -8.45 -10.57 -5.55
C GLY A 397 -9.22 -9.31 -5.17
N SER A 398 -9.28 -8.94 -3.88
CA SER A 398 -10.10 -7.83 -3.38
C SER A 398 -9.34 -6.52 -3.13
N LEU A 399 -8.00 -6.53 -3.04
CA LEU A 399 -7.18 -5.33 -2.78
C LEU A 399 -7.51 -4.16 -3.72
N GLY A 400 -7.72 -4.43 -5.01
CA GLY A 400 -8.11 -3.41 -5.98
C GLY A 400 -9.52 -2.84 -5.75
N LEU A 401 -10.45 -3.62 -5.20
CA LEU A 401 -11.79 -3.15 -4.82
C LEU A 401 -11.73 -2.28 -3.56
N LEU A 402 -10.95 -2.71 -2.56
CA LEU A 402 -10.65 -1.96 -1.34
C LEU A 402 -10.00 -0.60 -1.64
N ALA A 403 -9.13 -0.53 -2.65
CA ALA A 403 -8.48 0.70 -3.11
C ALA A 403 -9.49 1.75 -3.60
N TYR A 404 -10.46 1.33 -4.43
CA TYR A 404 -11.51 2.21 -4.96
C TYR A 404 -12.60 2.53 -3.93
N GLY A 405 -12.77 1.70 -2.89
CA GLY A 405 -13.92 1.75 -1.98
C GLY A 405 -15.16 1.04 -2.55
N ILE A 406 -14.98 0.05 -3.42
CA ILE A 406 -16.08 -0.76 -3.99
C ILE A 406 -16.46 -1.85 -2.97
N PRO A 407 -17.73 -1.96 -2.54
CA PRO A 407 -18.17 -3.02 -1.62
C PRO A 407 -17.95 -4.42 -2.21
N TYR A 408 -17.44 -5.34 -1.39
CA TYR A 408 -17.22 -6.73 -1.78
C TYR A 408 -17.49 -7.69 -0.62
N GLU A 409 -17.79 -8.94 -0.97
CA GLU A 409 -17.90 -10.07 -0.04
C GLU A 409 -16.86 -11.12 -0.44
N THR A 410 -16.19 -11.75 0.54
CA THR A 410 -15.24 -12.84 0.27
C THR A 410 -15.86 -14.17 0.64
N PHE A 411 -15.86 -15.11 -0.31
CA PHE A 411 -16.33 -16.47 -0.13
C PHE A 411 -15.17 -17.45 -0.34
N VAL A 412 -14.62 -17.93 0.77
CA VAL A 412 -13.55 -18.94 0.80
C VAL A 412 -14.18 -20.32 0.75
N VAL A 413 -13.85 -21.11 -0.26
CA VAL A 413 -14.38 -22.47 -0.45
C VAL A 413 -13.41 -23.48 0.18
N ALA A 414 -13.89 -24.24 1.17
CA ALA A 414 -13.10 -25.29 1.80
C ALA A 414 -12.79 -26.45 0.81
N VAL A 415 -11.76 -27.25 1.12
CA VAL A 415 -11.25 -28.31 0.23
C VAL A 415 -12.25 -29.45 0.03
N ASP A 416 -13.11 -29.69 1.03
CA ASP A 416 -14.25 -30.60 1.02
C ASP A 416 -15.52 -29.99 0.39
N GLY A 417 -15.52 -28.68 0.13
CA GLY A 417 -16.59 -27.92 -0.50
C GLY A 417 -17.37 -27.05 0.49
N SER A 418 -18.01 -26.01 -0.03
CA SER A 418 -18.85 -25.09 0.75
C SER A 418 -20.02 -24.64 -0.11
N ASP A 419 -21.23 -24.51 0.47
CA ASP A 419 -22.40 -24.00 -0.25
C ASP A 419 -22.22 -22.52 -0.63
N LEU A 420 -22.71 -22.14 -1.81
CA LEU A 420 -22.61 -20.75 -2.28
C LEU A 420 -23.45 -19.82 -1.38
N PRO A 421 -23.01 -18.58 -1.12
CA PRO A 421 -23.88 -17.58 -0.51
C PRO A 421 -25.09 -17.31 -1.43
N PRO A 422 -26.25 -16.89 -0.88
CA PRO A 422 -27.45 -16.63 -1.66
C PRO A 422 -27.19 -15.58 -2.76
N LEU A 423 -27.17 -16.01 -4.03
CA LEU A 423 -26.87 -15.12 -5.15
C LEU A 423 -27.98 -14.09 -5.41
N SER A 424 -29.22 -14.41 -5.04
CA SER A 424 -30.37 -13.50 -5.11
C SER A 424 -31.28 -13.66 -3.90
N SER A 425 -31.96 -12.57 -3.52
CA SER A 425 -32.94 -12.53 -2.43
C SER A 425 -34.39 -12.68 -2.93
N SER A 426 -34.63 -12.45 -4.23
CA SER A 426 -35.89 -12.75 -4.91
C SER A 426 -35.64 -12.88 -6.42
N SER A 427 -36.65 -13.28 -7.20
CA SER A 427 -36.58 -13.32 -8.68
C SER A 427 -36.40 -11.95 -9.35
N THR A 428 -36.39 -10.85 -8.58
CA THR A 428 -36.17 -9.48 -9.06
C THR A 428 -35.11 -8.72 -8.25
N HIS A 429 -34.36 -9.41 -7.38
CA HIS A 429 -33.30 -8.81 -6.55
C HIS A 429 -32.06 -9.70 -6.49
N GLY A 430 -31.04 -9.36 -7.27
CA GLY A 430 -29.71 -10.00 -7.23
C GLY A 430 -28.81 -9.37 -6.16
N ASN A 431 -28.05 -10.18 -5.43
CA ASN A 431 -27.26 -9.73 -4.28
C ASN A 431 -25.83 -9.28 -4.66
N TYR A 432 -25.39 -9.56 -5.89
CA TYR A 432 -24.04 -9.25 -6.37
C TYR A 432 -24.01 -8.70 -7.80
N GLY A 433 -23.32 -7.58 -8.00
CA GLY A 433 -23.21 -6.87 -9.28
C GLY A 433 -22.08 -7.38 -10.18
N GLY A 434 -21.15 -8.15 -9.59
CA GLY A 434 -20.03 -8.78 -10.27
C GLY A 434 -19.49 -9.95 -9.45
N ILE A 435 -18.85 -10.90 -10.13
CA ILE A 435 -18.17 -12.03 -9.50
C ILE A 435 -16.69 -12.01 -9.91
N ILE A 436 -15.77 -12.19 -8.97
CA ILE A 436 -14.35 -12.45 -9.23
C ILE A 436 -14.02 -13.85 -8.70
N ILE A 437 -13.34 -14.67 -9.50
CA ILE A 437 -12.92 -16.02 -9.11
C ILE A 437 -11.43 -16.19 -9.40
N LEU A 438 -10.69 -16.71 -8.42
CA LEU A 438 -9.25 -16.94 -8.54
C LEU A 438 -8.91 -18.44 -8.67
N SER A 439 -7.96 -18.74 -9.56
CA SER A 439 -7.35 -20.06 -9.78
C SER A 439 -8.33 -21.21 -10.00
N SER A 440 -9.50 -20.97 -10.60
CA SER A 440 -10.62 -21.93 -10.69
C SER A 440 -11.07 -22.55 -9.36
N ILE A 441 -10.62 -22.02 -8.21
CA ILE A 441 -10.61 -22.73 -6.91
C ILE A 441 -10.07 -24.16 -7.05
N ALA A 442 -8.96 -24.35 -7.76
CA ALA A 442 -8.44 -25.67 -8.11
C ALA A 442 -7.84 -26.39 -6.88
N VAL A 443 -8.43 -27.53 -6.52
CA VAL A 443 -7.93 -28.46 -5.49
C VAL A 443 -7.43 -29.75 -6.13
N SER A 444 -6.52 -30.45 -5.44
CA SER A 444 -6.00 -31.74 -5.90
C SER A 444 -7.03 -32.85 -5.63
N LYS A 445 -7.45 -33.56 -6.68
CA LYS A 445 -8.37 -34.71 -6.60
C LYS A 445 -7.68 -35.96 -7.14
N SER A 446 -8.26 -37.14 -6.88
CA SER A 446 -7.71 -38.42 -7.37
C SER A 446 -7.63 -38.52 -8.91
N SER A 447 -8.41 -37.71 -9.62
CA SER A 447 -8.40 -37.55 -11.08
C SER A 447 -7.48 -36.43 -11.59
N GLY A 448 -6.65 -35.83 -10.73
CA GLY A 448 -5.89 -34.61 -11.02
C GLY A 448 -6.55 -33.34 -10.43
N TRP A 449 -6.09 -32.17 -10.88
CA TRP A 449 -6.62 -30.88 -10.39
C TRP A 449 -8.04 -30.60 -10.91
N GLY A 450 -8.91 -30.07 -10.04
CA GLY A 450 -10.26 -29.64 -10.40
C GLY A 450 -10.86 -28.69 -9.37
N SER A 451 -11.84 -27.89 -9.79
CA SER A 451 -12.48 -26.89 -8.91
C SER A 451 -13.08 -27.50 -7.65
N ALA A 452 -12.97 -26.83 -6.50
CA ALA A 452 -13.67 -27.18 -5.27
C ALA A 452 -15.20 -27.04 -5.43
N LEU A 453 -15.66 -26.05 -6.21
CA LEU A 453 -17.07 -25.90 -6.56
C LEU A 453 -17.56 -27.06 -7.44
N THR A 454 -18.75 -27.57 -7.13
CA THR A 454 -19.47 -28.58 -7.92
C THR A 454 -19.97 -28.02 -9.25
N ASP A 455 -20.26 -28.91 -10.22
CA ASP A 455 -20.84 -28.49 -11.51
C ASP A 455 -22.20 -27.79 -11.34
N ASN A 456 -23.00 -28.19 -10.34
CA ASN A 456 -24.25 -27.51 -9.99
C ASN A 456 -24.03 -26.06 -9.53
N GLN A 457 -22.99 -25.81 -8.72
CA GLN A 457 -22.62 -24.46 -8.27
C GLN A 457 -22.08 -23.62 -9.43
N TRP A 458 -21.29 -24.21 -10.33
CA TRP A 458 -20.88 -23.56 -11.57
C TRP A 458 -22.09 -23.17 -12.44
N THR A 459 -23.06 -24.07 -12.63
CA THR A 459 -24.31 -23.76 -13.33
C THR A 459 -25.13 -22.68 -12.64
N ALA A 460 -25.20 -22.67 -11.30
CA ALA A 460 -25.89 -21.61 -10.54
C ALA A 460 -25.24 -20.23 -10.76
N LEU A 461 -23.91 -20.15 -10.70
CA LEU A 461 -23.17 -18.92 -11.00
C LEU A 461 -23.40 -18.47 -12.46
N TYR A 462 -23.38 -19.39 -13.42
CA TYR A 462 -23.61 -19.08 -14.84
C TYR A 462 -25.04 -18.66 -15.16
N ALA A 463 -26.05 -19.23 -14.49
CA ALA A 463 -27.44 -18.79 -14.60
C ALA A 463 -27.63 -17.38 -13.99
N TYR A 464 -27.04 -17.13 -12.81
CA TYR A 464 -27.08 -15.82 -12.18
C TYR A 464 -26.48 -14.71 -13.07
N GLN A 465 -25.42 -15.02 -13.83
CA GLN A 465 -24.90 -14.10 -14.86
C GLN A 465 -25.95 -13.68 -15.90
N THR A 466 -26.73 -14.62 -16.43
CA THR A 466 -27.73 -14.34 -17.47
C THR A 466 -29.02 -13.74 -16.92
N ASP A 467 -29.45 -14.16 -15.73
CA ASP A 467 -30.73 -13.75 -15.14
C ASP A 467 -30.69 -12.27 -14.66
N TYR A 468 -29.51 -11.80 -14.21
CA TYR A 468 -29.30 -10.47 -13.63
C TYR A 468 -28.28 -9.61 -14.42
N ASN A 469 -27.85 -10.03 -15.61
CA ASN A 469 -26.84 -9.36 -16.45
C ASN A 469 -25.47 -9.16 -15.76
N VAL A 470 -25.04 -10.09 -14.92
CA VAL A 470 -23.84 -9.98 -14.06
C VAL A 470 -22.58 -10.48 -14.78
N ARG A 471 -21.51 -9.69 -14.74
CA ARG A 471 -20.19 -10.00 -15.31
C ARG A 471 -19.36 -10.87 -14.35
N MET A 472 -18.46 -11.70 -14.91
CA MET A 472 -17.54 -12.55 -14.13
C MET A 472 -16.08 -12.31 -14.54
N VAL A 473 -15.19 -12.11 -13.57
CA VAL A 473 -13.74 -12.07 -13.77
C VAL A 473 -13.13 -13.39 -13.29
N ARG A 474 -12.13 -13.87 -14.02
CA ARG A 474 -11.39 -15.11 -13.76
C ARG A 474 -9.90 -14.78 -13.73
N ILE A 475 -9.22 -15.05 -12.62
CA ILE A 475 -7.83 -14.64 -12.38
C ILE A 475 -6.95 -15.88 -12.15
N ASN A 476 -5.71 -15.86 -12.65
CA ASN A 476 -4.75 -16.98 -12.52
C ASN A 476 -5.31 -18.32 -13.02
N GLU A 477 -5.97 -18.30 -14.18
CA GLU A 477 -6.56 -19.49 -14.79
C GLU A 477 -5.57 -20.24 -15.70
N TYR A 478 -5.77 -21.55 -15.83
CA TYR A 478 -5.09 -22.35 -16.85
C TYR A 478 -5.86 -22.28 -18.19
N PRO A 479 -5.21 -21.95 -19.33
CA PRO A 479 -5.87 -21.86 -20.63
C PRO A 479 -6.60 -23.14 -21.03
N GLY A 480 -7.77 -23.01 -21.67
CA GLY A 480 -8.59 -24.17 -22.00
C GLY A 480 -9.97 -23.81 -22.58
N SER A 481 -10.73 -24.84 -22.95
CA SER A 481 -12.01 -24.69 -23.66
C SER A 481 -13.07 -23.86 -22.89
N LYS A 482 -13.05 -23.89 -21.54
CA LYS A 482 -13.89 -23.02 -20.69
C LYS A 482 -13.66 -21.52 -20.90
N PHE A 483 -12.56 -21.15 -21.55
CA PHE A 483 -12.11 -19.79 -21.83
C PHE A 483 -11.87 -19.54 -23.32
N GLY A 484 -12.26 -20.47 -24.21
CA GLY A 484 -12.05 -20.37 -25.66
C GLY A 484 -10.58 -20.40 -26.09
N THR A 485 -9.70 -21.02 -25.28
CA THR A 485 -8.25 -21.02 -25.50
C THR A 485 -7.61 -22.42 -25.39
N THR A 486 -6.35 -22.51 -25.77
CA THR A 486 -5.45 -23.63 -25.50
C THR A 486 -4.09 -23.08 -25.00
N PRO A 487 -3.35 -23.79 -24.13
CA PRO A 487 -1.99 -23.41 -23.76
C PRO A 487 -1.02 -23.55 -24.95
N VAL A 488 0.00 -22.70 -24.98
CA VAL A 488 1.07 -22.66 -26.00
C VAL A 488 2.41 -23.17 -25.43
N GLY A 489 2.47 -23.51 -24.15
CA GLY A 489 3.60 -24.18 -23.51
C GLY A 489 3.27 -24.63 -22.08
N SER A 490 4.27 -25.09 -21.33
CA SER A 490 4.12 -25.56 -19.94
C SER A 490 3.90 -24.44 -18.91
N GLY A 491 4.19 -23.19 -19.28
CA GLY A 491 4.10 -22.01 -18.42
C GLY A 491 5.42 -21.23 -18.39
N CYS A 492 5.35 -19.97 -17.96
CA CYS A 492 6.48 -19.05 -17.82
C CYS A 492 6.33 -18.25 -16.51
N CYS A 493 7.37 -17.68 -15.92
CA CYS A 493 8.77 -17.86 -16.24
C CYS A 493 9.52 -18.36 -14.99
N ASP A 494 10.67 -19.01 -15.19
CA ASP A 494 11.56 -19.29 -14.06
C ASP A 494 12.17 -17.99 -13.51
N SER A 495 12.85 -18.08 -12.36
CA SER A 495 13.41 -16.92 -11.65
C SER A 495 14.54 -16.18 -12.38
N THR A 496 14.88 -16.56 -13.62
CA THR A 496 15.89 -15.90 -14.47
C THR A 496 15.33 -15.33 -15.77
N ALA A 497 14.04 -15.54 -16.06
CA ALA A 497 13.37 -15.06 -17.27
C ALA A 497 12.20 -14.11 -16.95
N ASP A 498 11.99 -13.14 -17.84
CA ASP A 498 10.84 -12.22 -17.82
C ASP A 498 10.16 -12.26 -19.20
N GLN A 499 8.84 -12.12 -19.24
CA GLN A 499 8.05 -12.09 -20.46
C GLN A 499 7.01 -10.97 -20.36
N SER A 500 7.33 -9.79 -20.87
CA SER A 500 6.51 -8.59 -20.66
C SER A 500 5.05 -8.77 -21.11
N ILE A 501 4.09 -8.28 -20.31
CA ILE A 501 2.66 -8.26 -20.63
C ILE A 501 2.21 -6.86 -21.07
N SER A 502 1.26 -6.78 -22.00
CA SER A 502 0.63 -5.52 -22.44
C SER A 502 -0.82 -5.70 -22.89
N PHE A 503 -1.66 -4.69 -22.70
CA PHE A 503 -3.01 -4.65 -23.29
C PHE A 503 -2.92 -4.53 -24.82
N THR A 504 -3.67 -5.35 -25.56
CA THR A 504 -3.87 -5.18 -27.01
C THR A 504 -5.12 -4.39 -27.35
N ASP A 505 -6.13 -4.46 -26.49
CA ASP A 505 -7.36 -3.67 -26.59
C ASP A 505 -7.77 -3.18 -25.19
N VAL A 506 -8.42 -2.02 -25.13
CA VAL A 506 -8.96 -1.38 -23.91
C VAL A 506 -10.40 -0.86 -24.11
N SER A 507 -11.00 -1.14 -25.29
CA SER A 507 -12.32 -0.63 -25.69
C SER A 507 -13.50 -1.15 -24.86
N ASP A 508 -13.34 -2.29 -24.17
CA ASP A 508 -14.39 -2.87 -23.31
C ASP A 508 -14.40 -2.27 -21.89
N PHE A 509 -13.40 -1.46 -21.53
CA PHE A 509 -13.22 -0.79 -20.24
C PHE A 509 -12.56 0.60 -20.38
N PRO A 510 -13.09 1.50 -21.25
CA PRO A 510 -12.42 2.75 -21.60
C PRO A 510 -12.24 3.68 -20.40
N THR A 511 -13.18 3.65 -19.44
CA THR A 511 -13.14 4.42 -18.19
C THR A 511 -11.96 4.07 -17.28
N ALA A 512 -11.29 2.93 -17.51
CA ALA A 512 -10.07 2.57 -16.82
C ALA A 512 -8.91 3.53 -17.16
N ASN A 513 -8.98 4.26 -18.30
CA ASN A 513 -7.96 5.21 -18.76
C ASN A 513 -6.55 4.61 -18.89
N LEU A 514 -6.46 3.30 -19.19
CA LEU A 514 -5.21 2.56 -19.39
C LEU A 514 -4.71 2.66 -20.84
N LYS A 515 -3.39 2.59 -21.03
CA LYS A 515 -2.76 2.68 -22.36
C LYS A 515 -2.49 1.30 -22.96
N ALA A 516 -3.18 1.01 -24.06
CA ALA A 516 -2.87 -0.13 -24.91
C ALA A 516 -1.41 -0.10 -25.38
N LYS A 517 -0.81 -1.28 -25.55
CA LYS A 517 0.59 -1.52 -25.98
C LYS A 517 1.67 -1.08 -24.98
N ALA A 518 1.32 -0.47 -23.85
CA ALA A 518 2.27 -0.25 -22.76
C ALA A 518 2.63 -1.59 -22.10
N THR A 519 3.93 -1.95 -22.13
CA THR A 519 4.47 -3.18 -21.55
C THR A 519 4.82 -3.02 -20.08
N VAL A 520 4.62 -4.06 -19.28
CA VAL A 520 5.17 -4.21 -17.92
C VAL A 520 5.77 -5.61 -17.73
N SER A 521 6.67 -5.76 -16.76
CA SER A 521 7.32 -7.04 -16.43
C SER A 521 6.32 -8.06 -15.89
N THR A 522 6.57 -9.36 -16.08
CA THR A 522 5.85 -10.45 -15.40
C THR A 522 6.73 -11.18 -14.38
N SER A 523 7.94 -10.68 -14.11
CA SER A 523 8.87 -11.29 -13.16
C SER A 523 8.22 -11.58 -11.80
N GLY A 524 8.39 -12.81 -11.32
CA GLY A 524 7.75 -13.33 -10.10
C GLY A 524 6.28 -13.75 -10.22
N LEU A 525 5.58 -13.39 -11.30
CA LEU A 525 4.20 -13.82 -11.57
C LEU A 525 4.22 -15.02 -12.53
N TRP A 526 3.91 -16.22 -12.02
CA TRP A 526 3.68 -17.39 -12.88
C TRP A 526 2.51 -17.15 -13.84
N HIS A 527 2.64 -17.59 -15.09
CA HIS A 527 1.65 -17.42 -16.13
C HIS A 527 1.71 -18.56 -17.15
N VAL A 528 0.63 -18.75 -17.92
CA VAL A 528 0.56 -19.77 -18.97
C VAL A 528 0.15 -19.13 -20.29
N PRO A 529 1.12 -18.81 -21.17
CA PRO A 529 0.88 -18.33 -22.52
C PRO A 529 -0.16 -19.16 -23.28
N ALA A 530 -1.15 -18.48 -23.87
CA ALA A 530 -2.28 -19.09 -24.54
C ALA A 530 -2.42 -18.71 -26.02
N SER A 531 -3.30 -19.42 -26.73
CA SER A 531 -3.85 -19.01 -28.03
C SER A 531 -5.37 -19.22 -28.05
N ILE A 532 -6.09 -18.42 -28.83
CA ILE A 532 -7.56 -18.52 -28.97
C ILE A 532 -7.90 -19.63 -29.95
N THR A 533 -8.86 -20.49 -29.57
CA THR A 533 -9.37 -21.58 -30.41
C THR A 533 -10.66 -21.24 -31.13
N ASP A 534 -11.41 -20.23 -30.66
CA ASP A 534 -12.65 -19.74 -31.28
C ASP A 534 -12.77 -18.22 -31.14
N THR A 535 -12.57 -17.50 -32.25
CA THR A 535 -12.69 -16.04 -32.30
C THR A 535 -14.12 -15.53 -32.43
N SER A 536 -15.13 -16.41 -32.55
CA SER A 536 -16.54 -15.99 -32.58
C SER A 536 -17.10 -15.72 -31.17
N THR A 537 -16.60 -16.43 -30.16
CA THR A 537 -16.95 -16.23 -28.75
C THR A 537 -15.87 -15.52 -27.93
N THR A 538 -14.62 -15.43 -28.43
CA THR A 538 -13.45 -15.04 -27.61
C THR A 538 -12.60 -13.94 -28.25
N LYS A 539 -12.39 -12.85 -27.52
CA LYS A 539 -11.62 -11.65 -27.91
C LYS A 539 -10.32 -11.55 -27.10
N GLN A 540 -9.18 -11.30 -27.75
CA GLN A 540 -7.91 -11.05 -27.07
C GLN A 540 -7.85 -9.63 -26.50
N ILE A 541 -7.54 -9.50 -25.21
CA ILE A 541 -7.50 -8.23 -24.48
C ILE A 541 -6.07 -7.85 -24.07
N ALA A 542 -5.27 -8.83 -23.66
CA ALA A 542 -3.85 -8.65 -23.36
C ALA A 542 -3.00 -9.76 -23.95
N LYS A 543 -1.72 -9.45 -24.20
CA LYS A 543 -0.70 -10.37 -24.73
C LYS A 543 0.54 -10.42 -23.86
N PHE A 544 1.20 -11.57 -23.87
CA PHE A 544 2.62 -11.69 -23.52
C PHE A 544 3.48 -11.43 -24.77
N GLY A 545 4.60 -10.74 -24.58
CA GLY A 545 5.59 -10.49 -25.62
C GLY A 545 6.44 -11.72 -25.94
N ILE A 546 7.38 -11.55 -26.88
CA ILE A 546 8.39 -12.56 -27.20
C ILE A 546 9.40 -12.67 -26.04
N SER A 547 9.76 -13.89 -25.64
CA SER A 547 10.81 -14.16 -24.66
C SER A 547 11.44 -15.55 -24.88
N THR A 548 12.41 -15.93 -24.04
CA THR A 548 13.04 -17.25 -24.06
C THR A 548 11.96 -18.36 -23.95
N GLY A 549 11.96 -19.29 -24.90
CA GLY A 549 10.93 -20.34 -25.01
C GLY A 549 9.67 -19.94 -25.79
N TYR A 550 9.42 -18.64 -26.00
CA TYR A 550 8.22 -18.12 -26.65
C TYR A 550 8.58 -17.17 -27.80
N THR A 551 8.80 -17.75 -28.99
CA THR A 551 9.29 -17.04 -30.19
C THR A 551 8.25 -16.16 -30.90
N SER A 552 7.03 -16.10 -30.39
CA SER A 552 5.94 -15.24 -30.88
C SER A 552 5.20 -14.61 -29.72
N GLU A 553 4.48 -13.52 -29.98
CA GLU A 553 3.50 -13.01 -29.03
C GLU A 553 2.41 -14.07 -28.77
N THR A 554 1.84 -14.06 -27.57
CA THR A 554 0.85 -15.04 -27.10
C THR A 554 -0.23 -14.37 -26.25
N VAL A 555 -1.38 -15.01 -26.10
CA VAL A 555 -2.53 -14.47 -25.36
C VAL A 555 -2.26 -14.52 -23.86
N ALA A 556 -2.48 -13.40 -23.17
CA ALA A 556 -2.37 -13.27 -21.71
C ALA A 556 -3.73 -13.04 -21.03
N ALA A 557 -4.67 -12.40 -21.72
CA ALA A 557 -6.04 -12.24 -21.25
C ALA A 557 -7.05 -12.19 -22.40
N VAL A 558 -8.27 -12.67 -22.11
CA VAL A 558 -9.40 -12.66 -23.04
C VAL A 558 -10.67 -12.14 -22.38
N ILE A 559 -11.62 -11.66 -23.19
CA ILE A 559 -13.03 -11.60 -22.84
C ILE A 559 -13.77 -12.65 -23.68
N ASN A 560 -14.65 -13.43 -23.06
CA ASN A 560 -15.60 -14.29 -23.75
C ASN A 560 -17.01 -13.69 -23.68
N ASN A 561 -17.79 -13.86 -24.75
CA ASN A 561 -19.24 -13.83 -24.72
C ASN A 561 -19.75 -15.24 -25.11
N PHE A 562 -20.44 -15.89 -24.19
CA PHE A 562 -21.11 -17.18 -24.42
C PHE A 562 -22.63 -17.00 -24.37
N ASN A 563 -23.20 -16.46 -25.45
CA ASN A 563 -24.64 -16.19 -25.61
C ASN A 563 -25.21 -15.29 -24.51
N GLY A 564 -24.66 -14.09 -24.35
CA GLY A 564 -24.99 -13.11 -23.31
C GLY A 564 -24.22 -13.32 -22.00
N ARG A 565 -23.61 -14.49 -21.77
CA ARG A 565 -22.77 -14.72 -20.58
C ARG A 565 -21.35 -14.19 -20.79
N GLU A 566 -21.08 -13.03 -20.20
CA GLU A 566 -19.80 -12.31 -20.29
C GLU A 566 -18.77 -12.78 -19.24
N GLN A 567 -17.53 -13.09 -19.62
CA GLN A 567 -16.42 -13.26 -18.65
C GLN A 567 -15.08 -12.65 -19.12
N PHE A 568 -14.27 -12.12 -18.21
CA PHE A 568 -12.90 -11.62 -18.43
C PHE A 568 -11.93 -12.59 -17.77
N VAL A 569 -10.93 -13.10 -18.50
CA VAL A 569 -10.01 -14.16 -18.04
C VAL A 569 -8.55 -13.73 -18.13
N TRP A 570 -7.79 -13.93 -17.04
CA TRP A 570 -6.34 -13.74 -16.97
C TRP A 570 -5.60 -15.08 -16.82
N PHE A 571 -4.60 -15.30 -17.67
CA PHE A 571 -3.73 -16.49 -17.63
C PHE A 571 -2.41 -16.21 -16.87
N ILE A 572 -2.47 -15.40 -15.81
CA ILE A 572 -1.34 -14.93 -15.00
C ILE A 572 -1.73 -14.86 -13.51
N GLY A 573 -0.78 -15.21 -12.64
CA GLY A 573 -0.84 -15.09 -11.19
C GLY A 573 -1.01 -13.65 -10.71
N TRP A 574 -1.49 -13.51 -9.47
CA TRP A 574 -1.95 -12.23 -8.95
C TRP A 574 -1.40 -11.97 -7.54
N ALA A 575 -0.68 -10.86 -7.37
CA ALA A 575 -0.16 -10.46 -6.06
C ALA A 575 -0.01 -8.92 -5.94
N PRO A 576 -1.11 -8.16 -5.84
CA PRO A 576 -1.04 -6.70 -5.72
C PRO A 576 -0.24 -6.19 -4.51
N ALA A 577 -0.09 -7.01 -3.46
CA ALA A 577 0.73 -6.67 -2.29
C ALA A 577 2.20 -6.35 -2.61
N TRP A 578 2.78 -6.97 -3.66
CA TRP A 578 4.16 -6.68 -4.09
C TRP A 578 4.31 -6.33 -5.57
N SER A 579 3.40 -6.76 -6.45
CA SER A 579 3.55 -6.59 -7.89
C SER A 579 2.93 -5.29 -8.42
N LEU A 580 3.77 -4.44 -9.03
CA LEU A 580 3.33 -3.33 -9.88
C LEU A 580 2.37 -3.82 -10.97
N THR A 581 2.68 -4.96 -11.59
CA THR A 581 1.92 -5.51 -12.71
C THR A 581 0.53 -5.97 -12.28
N SER A 582 0.38 -6.68 -11.16
CA SER A 582 -0.97 -7.03 -10.66
C SER A 582 -1.81 -5.79 -10.35
N ASN A 583 -1.19 -4.72 -9.81
CA ASN A 583 -1.90 -3.45 -9.64
C ASN A 583 -2.28 -2.82 -10.99
N TYR A 584 -1.36 -2.69 -11.94
CA TYR A 584 -1.65 -2.12 -13.27
C TYR A 584 -2.82 -2.82 -13.98
N LEU A 585 -2.87 -4.15 -13.91
CA LEU A 585 -3.83 -4.96 -14.64
C LEU A 585 -5.22 -5.02 -13.96
N GLN A 586 -5.33 -4.76 -12.65
CA GLN A 586 -6.62 -4.86 -11.92
C GLN A 586 -7.65 -3.83 -12.41
N HIS A 587 -7.20 -2.62 -12.73
CA HIS A 587 -8.06 -1.53 -13.18
C HIS A 587 -8.87 -1.88 -14.45
N ALA A 588 -8.31 -2.71 -15.34
CA ALA A 588 -9.03 -3.16 -16.53
C ALA A 588 -10.24 -4.02 -16.17
N HIS A 589 -10.04 -5.05 -15.34
CA HIS A 589 -11.11 -5.97 -14.99
C HIS A 589 -12.11 -5.35 -14.00
N ILE A 590 -11.69 -4.45 -13.10
CA ILE A 590 -12.59 -3.72 -12.19
C ILE A 590 -13.53 -2.79 -12.96
N HIS A 591 -13.01 -1.96 -13.88
CA HIS A 591 -13.84 -1.09 -14.70
C HIS A 591 -14.71 -1.87 -15.70
N TRP A 592 -14.22 -3.00 -16.20
CA TRP A 592 -15.03 -3.89 -17.03
C TRP A 592 -16.19 -4.52 -16.24
N LEU A 593 -15.91 -5.09 -15.06
CA LEU A 593 -16.88 -5.79 -14.21
C LEU A 593 -18.02 -4.86 -13.78
N THR A 594 -17.67 -3.68 -13.29
CA THR A 594 -18.60 -2.61 -12.86
C THR A 594 -19.22 -1.82 -14.01
N ARG A 595 -18.81 -2.09 -15.27
CA ARG A 595 -19.16 -1.28 -16.46
C ARG A 595 -18.83 0.22 -16.31
N GLY A 596 -17.88 0.56 -15.43
CA GLY A 596 -17.50 1.93 -15.07
C GLY A 596 -18.51 2.68 -14.19
N LEU A 597 -19.44 1.97 -13.56
CA LEU A 597 -20.46 2.51 -12.66
C LEU A 597 -20.39 1.81 -11.30
N PHE A 598 -19.93 2.50 -10.26
CA PHE A 598 -19.69 1.88 -8.95
C PHE A 598 -19.73 2.89 -7.80
N LEU A 599 -20.00 2.37 -6.60
CA LEU A 599 -19.72 3.07 -5.35
C LEU A 599 -18.21 3.06 -5.13
N GLY A 600 -17.62 4.23 -4.83
CA GLY A 600 -16.19 4.41 -4.75
C GLY A 600 -15.68 5.51 -5.70
N LYS A 601 -14.36 5.73 -5.65
CA LYS A 601 -13.65 6.79 -6.39
C LYS A 601 -12.29 6.28 -6.89
N ARG A 602 -11.79 6.87 -7.98
CA ARG A 602 -10.35 6.89 -8.28
C ARG A 602 -9.85 8.32 -8.20
N LYS A 603 -8.77 8.54 -7.45
CA LYS A 603 -7.95 9.76 -7.44
C LYS A 603 -6.49 9.30 -7.34
N THR A 604 -5.57 10.03 -7.96
CA THR A 604 -4.13 9.72 -7.91
C THR A 604 -3.43 10.89 -7.23
N HIS A 605 -2.87 10.64 -6.05
CA HIS A 605 -2.20 11.68 -5.27
C HIS A 605 -0.69 11.47 -5.26
N LEU A 606 0.06 12.56 -5.42
CA LEU A 606 1.52 12.57 -5.35
C LEU A 606 1.94 13.87 -4.67
N SER A 607 2.08 13.81 -3.35
CA SER A 607 2.63 14.90 -2.54
C SER A 607 4.05 14.51 -2.10
N CYS A 608 5.03 15.32 -2.49
CA CYS A 608 6.42 15.16 -2.06
C CYS A 608 6.70 16.22 -0.99
N GLN A 609 6.91 15.77 0.24
CA GLN A 609 7.28 16.63 1.37
C GLN A 609 8.80 16.76 1.44
N ILE A 610 9.27 17.97 1.62
CA ILE A 610 10.67 18.34 1.80
C ILE A 610 10.85 18.77 3.26
N ASP A 611 11.47 17.90 4.03
CA ASP A 611 11.86 18.12 5.42
C ASP A 611 13.15 18.97 5.51
N ASP A 612 13.62 19.29 6.71
CA ASP A 612 14.84 20.08 7.02
C ASP A 612 14.92 21.52 6.43
N VAL A 613 13.83 22.13 5.94
CA VAL A 613 13.95 23.44 5.27
C VAL A 613 14.38 24.53 6.27
N GLN A 614 15.24 25.45 5.81
CA GLN A 614 16.01 26.45 6.58
C GLN A 614 17.22 25.96 7.40
N ILE A 615 17.32 24.68 7.79
CA ILE A 615 18.52 24.15 8.48
C ILE A 615 19.55 23.60 7.49
N ALA A 616 20.70 23.14 8.01
CA ALA A 616 21.77 22.48 7.27
C ALA A 616 21.90 21.02 7.73
N THR A 617 22.27 20.12 6.81
CA THR A 617 22.34 18.67 7.06
C THR A 617 23.75 18.16 6.76
N GLU A 618 24.35 17.38 7.67
CA GLU A 618 25.62 16.67 7.44
C GLU A 618 25.44 15.66 6.29
N LEU A 619 26.34 15.67 5.30
CA LEU A 619 26.22 14.81 4.13
C LEU A 619 26.84 13.43 4.37
N TYR A 620 26.13 12.36 3.99
CA TYR A 620 26.68 10.99 4.00
C TYR A 620 27.91 10.87 3.10
N TYR A 621 27.87 11.53 1.93
CA TYR A 621 28.96 11.54 0.97
C TYR A 621 28.95 12.79 0.07
N PRO A 622 30.11 13.40 -0.22
CA PRO A 622 31.43 13.05 0.29
C PRO A 622 31.62 13.50 1.75
N THR A 623 32.17 12.61 2.58
CA THR A 623 32.38 12.84 4.02
C THR A 623 33.37 13.96 4.30
N GLY A 624 33.10 14.80 5.29
CA GLY A 624 34.03 15.84 5.75
C GLY A 624 34.01 17.13 4.94
N LEU A 625 32.91 17.40 4.23
CA LEU A 625 32.51 18.77 3.87
C LEU A 625 31.82 19.45 5.06
N ASP A 626 31.60 20.77 4.94
CA ASP A 626 30.69 21.51 5.82
C ASP A 626 29.22 21.10 5.55
N ASP A 627 28.34 21.28 6.55
CA ASP A 627 26.93 20.92 6.46
C ASP A 627 26.20 21.66 5.31
N PHE A 628 25.39 20.94 4.54
CA PHE A 628 24.76 21.47 3.34
C PHE A 628 23.40 22.12 3.66
N LYS A 629 23.18 23.36 3.18
CA LYS A 629 21.88 24.05 3.16
C LYS A 629 21.57 24.53 1.73
N ILE A 630 20.37 24.21 1.24
CA ILE A 630 19.88 24.63 -0.08
C ILE A 630 19.92 26.14 -0.32
N GLN A 631 20.04 26.53 -1.58
CA GLN A 631 20.17 27.92 -2.00
C GLN A 631 18.93 28.42 -2.74
N ILE A 632 18.80 29.74 -2.81
CA ILE A 632 17.73 30.43 -3.56
C ILE A 632 17.66 29.96 -5.02
N ALA A 633 18.82 29.77 -5.65
CA ALA A 633 18.89 29.31 -7.04
C ALA A 633 18.40 27.85 -7.22
N ASP A 634 18.51 27.00 -6.20
CA ASP A 634 17.91 25.66 -6.23
C ASP A 634 16.37 25.76 -6.14
N LEU A 635 15.82 26.65 -5.30
CA LEU A 635 14.37 26.91 -5.25
C LEU A 635 13.85 27.42 -6.60
N GLU A 636 14.52 28.40 -7.21
CA GLU A 636 14.13 29.00 -8.50
C GLU A 636 14.23 27.98 -9.66
N ALA A 637 15.16 27.04 -9.59
CA ALA A 637 15.20 25.87 -10.48
C ALA A 637 14.00 24.93 -10.26
N HIS A 638 13.58 24.70 -9.01
CA HIS A 638 12.39 23.87 -8.70
C HIS A 638 11.08 24.53 -9.14
N VAL A 639 10.92 25.84 -8.98
CA VAL A 639 9.78 26.60 -9.54
C VAL A 639 9.72 26.43 -11.07
N THR A 640 10.86 26.58 -11.75
CA THR A 640 10.95 26.41 -13.22
C THR A 640 10.60 24.99 -13.64
N TRP A 641 11.10 23.98 -12.91
CA TRP A 641 10.83 22.57 -13.20
C TRP A 641 9.39 22.14 -12.89
N GLN A 642 8.78 22.58 -11.78
CA GLN A 642 7.39 22.29 -11.43
C GLN A 642 6.43 22.72 -12.56
N ASN A 643 6.61 23.93 -13.08
CA ASN A 643 5.84 24.42 -14.22
C ASN A 643 6.08 23.57 -15.49
N SER A 644 7.33 23.17 -15.76
CA SER A 644 7.67 22.27 -16.88
C SER A 644 7.03 20.88 -16.75
N ILE A 645 7.07 20.24 -15.59
CA ILE A 645 6.54 18.89 -15.42
C ILE A 645 5.01 18.87 -15.43
N VAL A 646 4.34 19.82 -14.76
CA VAL A 646 2.87 19.97 -14.82
C VAL A 646 2.39 20.17 -16.25
N SER A 647 3.08 20.97 -17.07
CA SER A 647 2.71 21.19 -18.48
C SER A 647 2.77 19.92 -19.36
N ARG A 648 3.42 18.85 -18.88
CA ARG A 648 3.53 17.55 -19.56
C ARG A 648 2.60 16.48 -19.00
N MET A 649 2.05 16.66 -17.79
CA MET A 649 1.13 15.70 -17.17
C MET A 649 -0.24 15.66 -17.88
N PRO A 650 -1.07 14.62 -17.64
CA PRO A 650 -2.44 14.59 -18.15
C PRO A 650 -3.28 15.77 -17.63
N SER A 651 -4.27 16.21 -18.41
CA SER A 651 -5.14 17.34 -18.06
C SER A 651 -5.76 17.19 -16.67
N GLY A 652 -5.90 18.28 -15.92
CA GLY A 652 -6.40 18.28 -14.54
C GLY A 652 -5.37 17.87 -13.48
N SER A 653 -4.14 17.51 -13.87
CA SER A 653 -3.04 17.31 -12.92
C SER A 653 -2.58 18.63 -12.31
N VAL A 654 -2.15 18.58 -11.05
CA VAL A 654 -1.49 19.68 -10.32
C VAL A 654 -0.35 19.10 -9.49
N PHE A 655 0.83 19.72 -9.54
CA PHE A 655 1.98 19.26 -8.78
C PHE A 655 2.84 20.45 -8.31
N TRP A 656 3.29 20.34 -7.06
CA TRP A 656 4.24 21.21 -6.39
C TRP A 656 4.98 20.40 -5.31
N LEU A 657 5.99 20.98 -4.66
CA LEU A 657 6.60 20.43 -3.44
C LEU A 657 6.02 21.09 -2.18
N GLU A 658 5.88 20.34 -1.09
CA GLU A 658 5.49 20.88 0.23
C GLU A 658 6.73 21.02 1.10
N LEU A 659 6.99 22.21 1.63
CA LEU A 659 8.17 22.55 2.41
C LEU A 659 7.83 22.54 3.91
N ALA A 660 8.52 21.68 4.66
CA ALA A 660 8.41 21.59 6.12
C ALA A 660 9.56 22.39 6.77
N HIS A 661 9.22 23.45 7.49
CA HIS A 661 10.18 24.50 7.87
C HIS A 661 10.71 24.41 9.31
N ASN A 662 11.98 24.74 9.50
CA ASN A 662 12.67 24.87 10.79
C ASN A 662 13.17 26.30 11.04
N GLY A 663 12.34 27.13 11.69
CA GLY A 663 12.62 28.56 11.90
C GLY A 663 13.94 28.90 12.63
N ASN A 664 14.50 28.01 13.44
CA ASN A 664 15.80 28.25 14.07
C ASN A 664 16.93 28.30 13.04
N GLY A 665 16.80 27.64 11.88
CA GLY A 665 17.78 27.69 10.80
C GLY A 665 17.89 29.06 10.11
N ASP A 666 16.84 29.87 10.15
CA ASP A 666 16.90 31.31 9.87
C ASP A 666 17.69 32.02 10.97
N ILE A 667 17.25 31.88 12.23
CA ILE A 667 17.84 32.63 13.34
C ILE A 667 19.33 32.34 13.50
N ILE A 668 19.79 31.10 13.37
CA ILE A 668 21.23 30.73 13.29
C ILE A 668 21.93 31.49 12.16
N THR A 669 21.33 31.53 10.98
CA THR A 669 21.90 32.20 9.80
C THR A 669 21.90 33.72 9.94
N SER A 670 20.98 34.27 10.74
CA SER A 670 20.76 35.69 10.97
C SER A 670 21.62 36.24 12.10
N THR A 671 21.71 35.57 13.26
CA THR A 671 22.58 35.96 14.38
C THR A 671 24.06 35.90 14.00
N LEU A 672 24.49 34.87 13.26
CA LEU A 672 25.86 34.76 12.73
C LEU A 672 26.24 35.87 11.72
N LYS A 673 25.28 36.67 11.24
CA LYS A 673 25.51 37.83 10.36
C LYS A 673 25.38 39.18 11.08
N ASP A 674 24.79 39.22 12.28
CA ASP A 674 24.40 40.47 12.93
C ASP A 674 25.60 41.16 13.59
N GLN A 675 26.18 42.11 12.85
CA GLN A 675 27.30 42.94 13.32
C GLN A 675 26.84 44.18 14.10
N SER A 676 25.54 44.30 14.42
CA SER A 676 24.90 45.53 14.89
C SER A 676 24.03 45.41 16.15
N GLY A 677 23.77 44.21 16.68
CA GLY A 677 22.89 44.04 17.86
C GLY A 677 21.40 44.26 17.51
N THR A 678 21.00 43.72 16.36
CA THR A 678 19.65 43.73 15.77
C THR A 678 18.83 42.50 16.18
N CYS A 679 19.52 41.40 16.48
CA CYS A 679 18.98 40.16 17.01
C CYS A 679 18.94 40.22 18.55
N ASP A 680 17.74 40.09 19.10
CA ASP A 680 17.47 40.01 20.54
C ASP A 680 16.49 38.84 20.78
N PRO A 681 16.93 37.71 21.37
CA PRO A 681 18.28 37.43 21.88
C PRO A 681 19.40 37.43 20.83
N GLU A 682 20.63 37.69 21.29
CA GLU A 682 21.85 37.69 20.46
C GLU A 682 22.16 36.31 19.86
N ASP A 683 21.89 35.23 20.60
CA ASP A 683 22.08 33.84 20.19
C ASP A 683 20.78 33.16 19.73
N ALA A 684 20.90 32.25 18.76
CA ALA A 684 19.84 31.32 18.34
C ALA A 684 19.64 30.20 19.39
N VAL A 685 18.59 29.37 19.24
CA VAL A 685 18.40 28.23 20.15
C VAL A 685 19.47 27.18 19.89
N TYR A 686 20.29 26.90 20.90
CA TYR A 686 21.29 25.83 20.90
C TYR A 686 21.15 24.96 22.15
N TYR A 687 21.36 23.65 21.99
CA TYR A 687 21.37 22.65 23.06
C TYR A 687 22.31 21.48 22.69
N ASP A 688 22.88 20.80 23.68
CA ASP A 688 23.57 19.52 23.47
C ASP A 688 22.51 18.44 23.18
N SER A 689 22.44 17.97 21.94
CA SER A 689 21.51 16.89 21.56
C SER A 689 21.87 15.58 22.29
N PRO A 690 20.92 14.93 22.98
CA PRO A 690 21.16 13.64 23.63
C PRO A 690 21.37 12.53 22.59
N ASN A 691 21.91 11.40 23.03
CA ASN A 691 21.87 10.17 22.25
C ASN A 691 20.41 9.83 21.88
N ALA A 692 20.20 9.37 20.65
CA ALA A 692 18.89 8.90 20.21
C ALA A 692 18.37 7.77 21.12
N THR A 693 17.06 7.75 21.34
CA THR A 693 16.38 6.63 22.00
C THR A 693 16.36 5.41 21.08
N ALA A 694 15.95 4.25 21.61
CA ALA A 694 15.44 3.19 20.74
C ALA A 694 14.27 3.70 19.89
N LEU A 695 14.05 3.06 18.75
CA LEU A 695 12.85 3.27 17.93
C LEU A 695 11.62 2.78 18.71
N GLU A 696 10.49 3.45 18.55
CA GLU A 696 9.24 3.18 19.28
C GLU A 696 9.35 3.27 20.82
N PHE A 697 10.37 3.99 21.32
CA PHE A 697 10.49 4.33 22.75
C PHE A 697 9.26 5.13 23.22
N GLN A 698 8.46 4.49 24.07
CA GLN A 698 7.34 5.13 24.76
C GLN A 698 7.83 5.82 26.03
N LYS A 699 7.63 7.13 26.14
CA LYS A 699 8.12 7.91 27.29
C LYS A 699 7.18 7.78 28.49
N GLU A 700 7.74 7.62 29.69
CA GLU A 700 6.99 7.78 30.94
C GLU A 700 6.49 9.23 31.08
N LEU A 701 5.20 9.42 31.31
CA LEU A 701 4.56 10.74 31.29
C LEU A 701 5.05 11.62 32.46
N GLY A 702 5.29 12.90 32.18
CA GLY A 702 5.86 13.85 33.14
C GLY A 702 7.37 13.73 33.36
N THR A 703 8.05 12.80 32.68
CA THR A 703 9.52 12.64 32.75
C THR A 703 10.25 13.36 31.61
N GLY A 704 11.58 13.25 31.58
CA GLY A 704 12.47 13.97 30.68
C GLY A 704 13.07 15.22 31.35
N THR A 705 13.92 15.93 30.60
CA THR A 705 14.59 17.16 31.03
C THR A 705 14.52 18.17 29.90
N ASP A 706 14.24 19.43 30.21
CA ASP A 706 14.33 20.54 29.25
C ASP A 706 15.78 20.68 28.76
N LEU A 707 15.97 20.66 27.44
CA LEU A 707 17.23 20.89 26.74
C LEU A 707 17.33 22.33 26.27
N TRP A 708 16.21 22.92 25.86
CA TRP A 708 16.13 24.33 25.44
C TRP A 708 16.49 25.28 26.59
N PRO A 709 17.46 26.21 26.41
CA PRO A 709 17.86 27.13 27.47
C PRO A 709 16.71 27.97 28.06
N THR A 710 16.80 28.28 29.35
CA THR A 710 15.73 28.92 30.15
C THR A 710 15.48 30.42 29.83
N GLY A 711 16.10 30.95 28.78
CA GLY A 711 15.81 32.30 28.25
C GLY A 711 14.73 32.30 27.16
N TYR A 712 14.54 31.17 26.47
CA TYR A 712 13.68 31.07 25.31
C TYR A 712 12.26 30.64 25.71
N GLU A 713 11.50 31.55 26.31
CA GLU A 713 10.09 31.32 26.71
C GLU A 713 9.08 31.79 25.66
N THR A 714 9.43 32.86 24.92
CA THR A 714 8.62 33.43 23.83
C THR A 714 9.52 33.82 22.66
N TYR A 715 9.09 33.55 21.44
CA TYR A 715 9.78 34.05 20.24
C TYR A 715 9.73 35.59 20.21
N SER A 716 10.91 36.24 20.31
CA SER A 716 11.03 37.70 20.42
C SER A 716 11.92 38.36 19.37
N TRP A 717 12.68 37.59 18.57
CA TRP A 717 13.54 38.15 17.52
C TRP A 717 12.77 39.08 16.59
N SER A 718 13.41 40.18 16.22
CA SER A 718 12.80 41.18 15.34
C SER A 718 12.72 40.69 13.89
N LYS A 719 11.73 41.18 13.11
CA LYS A 719 11.68 40.96 11.66
C LYS A 719 12.89 41.55 10.91
N ALA A 720 13.66 42.42 11.57
CA ALA A 720 14.95 42.91 11.04
C ALA A 720 16.07 41.87 11.24
N CYS A 721 16.07 41.13 12.35
CA CYS A 721 16.93 39.97 12.56
C CYS A 721 16.59 38.84 11.58
N SER A 722 15.34 38.35 11.54
CA SER A 722 14.92 37.29 10.61
C SER A 722 14.98 37.70 9.12
N GLY A 723 15.20 38.99 8.83
CA GLY A 723 15.46 39.51 7.49
C GLY A 723 16.91 39.37 7.04
N MET A 724 17.83 38.91 7.91
CA MET A 724 19.25 38.73 7.57
C MET A 724 19.54 37.41 6.85
N ASP A 725 18.74 36.37 7.05
CA ASP A 725 18.73 35.25 6.11
C ASP A 725 17.98 35.63 4.82
N SER A 726 18.77 35.82 3.76
CA SER A 726 18.29 36.00 2.39
C SER A 726 17.47 34.83 1.89
N PHE A 727 17.73 33.60 2.38
CA PHE A 727 16.96 32.41 2.02
C PHE A 727 15.55 32.48 2.62
N SER A 728 15.43 32.74 3.93
CA SER A 728 14.11 32.93 4.56
C SER A 728 13.37 34.17 4.02
N SER A 729 14.11 35.24 3.72
CA SER A 729 13.59 36.44 3.05
C SER A 729 13.13 36.20 1.60
N TRP A 730 13.45 35.06 0.97
CA TRP A 730 12.91 34.69 -0.34
C TRP A 730 11.40 34.40 -0.27
N PHE A 731 10.94 33.84 0.85
CA PHE A 731 9.53 33.50 1.10
C PHE A 731 8.66 34.70 1.51
N THR A 732 9.24 35.86 1.87
CA THR A 732 8.44 37.06 2.19
C THR A 732 7.88 37.76 0.94
N LYS A 733 8.11 37.20 -0.26
CA LYS A 733 7.52 37.66 -1.52
C LYS A 733 6.36 36.74 -1.91
N THR A 734 5.16 37.28 -2.04
CA THR A 734 3.93 36.51 -2.34
C THR A 734 4.05 35.64 -3.59
N ASP A 735 4.73 36.12 -4.64
CA ASP A 735 4.91 35.39 -5.90
C ASP A 735 5.87 34.19 -5.77
N ASN A 736 6.80 34.24 -4.80
CA ASN A 736 7.74 33.17 -4.49
C ASN A 736 7.10 32.13 -3.55
N LEU A 737 6.42 32.62 -2.51
CA LEU A 737 5.75 31.83 -1.49
C LEU A 737 4.77 30.84 -2.14
N ASN A 738 3.84 31.35 -2.95
CA ASN A 738 2.77 30.54 -3.54
C ASN A 738 3.20 29.65 -4.72
N GLN A 739 4.49 29.35 -4.86
CA GLN A 739 5.01 28.29 -5.74
C GLN A 739 5.10 26.92 -5.04
N PHE A 740 4.97 26.90 -3.71
CA PHE A 740 5.10 25.71 -2.88
C PHE A 740 3.92 25.58 -1.91
N ALA A 741 3.76 24.40 -1.32
CA ALA A 741 2.97 24.21 -0.10
C ALA A 741 3.88 24.31 1.14
N HIS A 742 3.31 24.55 2.31
CA HIS A 742 4.06 24.92 3.52
C HIS A 742 3.48 24.30 4.80
N LEU A 743 4.34 23.74 5.66
CA LEU A 743 3.97 23.35 7.03
C LEU A 743 5.13 23.47 8.04
N SER A 744 4.84 23.19 9.30
CA SER A 744 5.83 23.15 10.38
C SER A 744 6.66 21.87 10.37
N HIS A 745 7.94 21.97 10.73
CA HIS A 745 8.80 20.83 11.06
C HIS A 745 9.40 20.92 12.48
N THR A 746 8.74 21.64 13.41
CA THR A 746 9.32 22.22 14.65
C THR A 746 10.35 23.33 14.41
N PHE A 747 10.71 24.10 15.44
CA PHE A 747 11.57 25.27 15.30
C PHE A 747 13.05 24.90 15.10
N SER A 748 13.59 24.06 15.98
CA SER A 748 15.02 23.68 16.02
C SER A 748 15.32 22.23 15.65
N HIS A 749 14.30 21.43 15.31
CA HIS A 749 14.45 20.00 15.00
C HIS A 749 15.02 19.20 16.19
N MET A 750 14.56 19.50 17.41
CA MET A 750 14.85 18.70 18.60
C MET A 750 14.18 17.32 18.52
N SER A 751 14.88 16.25 18.89
CA SER A 751 14.27 14.92 18.98
C SER A 751 13.24 14.86 20.10
N LEU A 752 11.98 14.53 19.76
CA LEU A 752 10.85 14.60 20.69
C LEU A 752 10.55 13.28 21.41
N ASN A 753 11.32 12.20 21.19
CA ASN A 753 11.06 10.90 21.82
C ASN A 753 11.16 10.94 23.36
N ASN A 754 12.10 11.70 23.93
CA ASN A 754 12.26 11.85 25.39
C ASN A 754 12.11 13.33 25.84
N ALA A 755 11.51 14.17 25.00
CA ALA A 755 11.31 15.58 25.30
C ALA A 755 10.22 15.80 26.38
N THR A 756 10.31 16.92 27.09
CA THR A 756 9.25 17.37 28.00
C THR A 756 8.08 17.97 27.21
N TYR A 757 6.94 18.11 27.88
CA TYR A 757 5.82 18.93 27.37
C TYR A 757 6.29 20.36 27.09
N HIS A 758 7.20 20.89 27.93
CA HIS A 758 7.62 22.28 27.88
C HIS A 758 8.40 22.57 26.59
N ASP A 759 9.50 21.86 26.35
CA ASP A 759 10.30 22.00 25.13
C ASP A 759 9.46 21.73 23.88
N THR A 760 8.61 20.69 23.90
CA THR A 760 7.75 20.40 22.75
C THR A 760 6.76 21.55 22.48
N SER A 761 6.21 22.19 23.52
CA SER A 761 5.34 23.35 23.34
C SER A 761 6.11 24.56 22.81
N ARG A 762 7.39 24.73 23.18
CA ARG A 762 8.25 25.80 22.67
C ARG A 762 8.59 25.58 21.19
N GLU A 763 8.99 24.37 20.82
CA GLU A 763 9.26 23.91 19.45
C GLU A 763 8.11 24.22 18.47
N ILE A 764 6.85 24.06 18.88
CA ILE A 764 5.69 24.43 18.05
C ILE A 764 5.44 25.94 18.05
N LYS A 765 5.34 26.58 19.22
CA LYS A 765 5.01 28.01 19.36
C LYS A 765 6.01 28.92 18.64
N PHE A 766 7.30 28.62 18.76
CA PHE A 766 8.36 29.43 18.14
C PHE A 766 8.31 29.34 16.61
N ASN A 767 8.06 28.15 16.07
CA ASN A 767 7.97 27.97 14.63
C ASN A 767 6.70 28.60 14.04
N GLN A 768 5.56 28.50 14.73
CA GLN A 768 4.34 29.22 14.38
C GLN A 768 4.55 30.76 14.42
N ALA A 769 5.23 31.28 15.44
CA ALA A 769 5.53 32.71 15.56
C ALA A 769 6.49 33.21 14.47
N TRP A 770 7.54 32.45 14.15
CA TRP A 770 8.50 32.75 13.08
C TRP A 770 7.84 32.72 11.70
N MET A 771 7.11 31.65 11.35
CA MET A 771 6.38 31.56 10.07
C MET A 771 5.43 32.74 9.88
N LYS A 772 4.73 33.14 10.94
CA LYS A 772 3.85 34.31 10.97
C LYS A 772 4.58 35.65 10.87
N GLN A 773 5.77 35.77 11.47
CA GLN A 773 6.59 36.97 11.33
C GLN A 773 7.06 37.17 9.88
N LEU A 774 7.47 36.10 9.19
CA LEU A 774 7.83 36.17 7.78
C LEU A 774 6.60 36.36 6.87
N GLY A 775 5.48 35.71 7.20
CA GLY A 775 4.24 35.68 6.42
C GLY A 775 3.99 34.35 5.70
N ILE A 776 4.72 33.29 6.06
CA ILE A 776 4.58 31.94 5.50
C ILE A 776 3.20 31.34 5.86
N ASP A 777 2.65 31.70 7.02
CA ASP A 777 1.29 31.31 7.45
C ASP A 777 0.16 31.96 6.62
N GLN A 778 0.50 32.86 5.69
CA GLN A 778 -0.42 33.49 4.72
C GLN A 778 -0.31 32.87 3.30
N ALA A 779 0.44 31.78 3.12
CA ALA A 779 0.50 31.08 1.84
C ALA A 779 -0.86 30.47 1.46
N THR A 780 -1.18 30.43 0.17
CA THR A 780 -2.41 29.79 -0.34
C THR A 780 -2.46 28.29 -0.10
N LEU A 781 -1.31 27.67 0.19
CA LEU A 781 -1.12 26.24 0.41
C LEU A 781 -0.45 25.96 1.78
N PHE A 782 -0.91 26.63 2.84
CA PHE A 782 -0.42 26.41 4.21
C PHE A 782 -1.23 25.31 4.94
N SER A 783 -0.54 24.39 5.62
CA SER A 783 -1.13 23.38 6.51
C SER A 783 -0.96 23.81 7.98
N ALA A 784 -1.92 24.58 8.48
CA ALA A 784 -1.89 25.20 9.81
C ALA A 784 -2.07 24.23 10.98
N HIS A 785 -2.69 23.07 10.73
CA HIS A 785 -2.90 22.00 11.72
C HIS A 785 -1.94 20.82 11.55
N GLY A 786 -1.00 20.98 10.60
CA GLY A 786 -0.05 19.98 10.14
C GLY A 786 1.36 20.16 10.68
N LEU A 787 2.00 19.03 11.00
CA LEU A 787 3.39 18.97 11.41
C LEU A 787 4.06 17.74 10.77
N VAL A 788 5.24 17.91 10.20
CA VAL A 788 6.18 16.79 10.10
C VAL A 788 6.93 16.69 11.43
N PRO A 789 6.81 15.61 12.23
CA PRO A 789 7.59 15.49 13.45
C PRO A 789 9.08 15.35 13.11
N PRO A 790 10.00 15.97 13.88
CA PRO A 790 11.43 15.99 13.57
C PRO A 790 11.97 14.57 13.62
N ALA A 791 12.58 14.09 12.53
CA ALA A 791 12.95 12.69 12.30
C ALA A 791 11.85 11.65 12.67
N ILE A 792 10.56 12.01 12.53
CA ILE A 792 9.40 11.17 12.92
C ILE A 792 9.48 10.71 14.40
N THR A 793 9.88 11.64 15.28
CA THR A 793 10.00 11.44 16.74
C THR A 793 8.84 12.06 17.53
N GLY A 794 8.65 11.62 18.78
CA GLY A 794 7.59 12.08 19.67
C GLY A 794 6.25 11.32 19.56
N LEU A 795 6.09 10.46 18.55
CA LEU A 795 4.85 9.70 18.30
C LEU A 795 4.49 8.65 19.38
N HIS A 796 5.40 8.38 20.32
CA HIS A 796 5.15 7.58 21.52
C HIS A 796 5.44 8.35 22.83
N ASN A 797 5.51 9.68 22.75
CA ASN A 797 5.66 10.56 23.90
C ASN A 797 4.35 11.34 24.12
N GLY A 798 3.54 10.90 25.07
CA GLY A 798 2.23 11.51 25.31
C GLY A 798 2.29 12.99 25.69
N ASP A 799 3.37 13.43 26.35
CA ASP A 799 3.59 14.85 26.66
C ASP A 799 3.88 15.68 25.39
N ALA A 800 4.60 15.11 24.43
CA ALA A 800 4.87 15.76 23.14
C ALA A 800 3.60 15.84 22.29
N ILE A 801 2.84 14.75 22.19
CA ILE A 801 1.55 14.72 21.48
C ILE A 801 0.58 15.72 22.09
N LYS A 802 0.48 15.77 23.43
CA LYS A 802 -0.33 16.76 24.12
C LYS A 802 0.12 18.18 23.80
N ALA A 803 1.43 18.46 23.81
CA ALA A 803 1.97 19.77 23.46
C ALA A 803 1.71 20.16 22.00
N TRP A 804 1.67 19.22 21.06
CA TRP A 804 1.25 19.49 19.68
C TRP A 804 -0.23 19.90 19.63
N MET A 805 -1.11 19.10 20.23
CA MET A 805 -2.57 19.31 20.20
C MET A 805 -3.01 20.57 20.94
N ASP A 806 -2.42 20.87 22.11
CA ASP A 806 -2.65 22.12 22.85
C ASP A 806 -2.22 23.38 22.05
N ASN A 807 -1.36 23.23 21.03
CA ASN A 807 -0.93 24.31 20.12
C ASN A 807 -1.57 24.20 18.72
N GLY A 808 -2.66 23.43 18.59
CA GLY A 808 -3.50 23.36 17.39
C GLY A 808 -2.99 22.41 16.29
N ILE A 809 -1.91 21.65 16.53
CA ILE A 809 -1.44 20.59 15.64
C ILE A 809 -2.19 19.30 15.96
N VAL A 810 -3.06 18.86 15.06
CA VAL A 810 -3.86 17.62 15.22
C VAL A 810 -3.54 16.56 14.15
N ASN A 811 -2.80 16.96 13.11
CA ASN A 811 -2.39 16.09 12.00
C ASN A 811 -0.86 16.00 11.94
N VAL A 812 -0.31 14.80 11.95
CA VAL A 812 1.12 14.55 11.75
C VAL A 812 1.35 13.50 10.65
N VAL A 813 2.55 13.44 10.08
CA VAL A 813 2.98 12.25 9.32
C VAL A 813 3.71 11.26 10.22
N GLY A 814 3.50 9.97 9.96
CA GLY A 814 4.31 8.86 10.48
C GLY A 814 5.39 8.44 9.47
N ASP A 815 5.74 7.16 9.50
CA ASP A 815 6.65 6.53 8.54
C ASP A 815 6.18 5.09 8.25
N ASN A 816 6.00 4.78 6.96
CA ASN A 816 5.54 3.47 6.51
C ASN A 816 6.58 2.34 6.66
N THR A 817 7.84 2.61 7.03
CA THR A 817 8.78 1.54 7.43
C THR A 817 8.50 1.01 8.85
N ARG A 818 7.72 1.75 9.65
CA ARG A 818 7.42 1.48 11.06
C ARG A 818 5.97 1.01 11.21
N PRO A 819 5.69 -0.30 11.36
CA PRO A 819 4.31 -0.81 11.35
C PRO A 819 3.42 -0.24 12.44
N LEU A 820 3.98 0.13 13.60
CA LEU A 820 3.25 0.75 14.71
C LEU A 820 2.76 2.19 14.41
N LEU A 821 3.19 2.79 13.31
CA LEU A 821 2.73 4.10 12.83
C LEU A 821 1.71 4.02 11.69
N ARG A 822 1.27 2.81 11.29
CA ARG A 822 0.23 2.60 10.29
C ARG A 822 -1.06 2.08 10.93
N ASN A 823 -2.20 2.29 10.29
CA ASN A 823 -3.45 1.68 10.71
C ASN A 823 -3.39 0.15 10.48
N PRO A 824 -3.60 -0.71 11.51
CA PRO A 824 -3.46 -2.15 11.36
C PRO A 824 -4.64 -2.80 10.62
N ASN A 825 -5.79 -2.12 10.55
CA ASN A 825 -7.04 -2.70 10.03
C ASN A 825 -7.26 -2.38 8.54
N ASN A 826 -6.80 -1.22 8.06
CA ASN A 826 -7.03 -0.78 6.69
C ASN A 826 -5.92 0.20 6.23
N PRO A 827 -5.16 -0.11 5.15
CA PRO A 827 -4.06 0.73 4.68
C PRO A 827 -4.51 2.04 3.99
N TYR A 828 -5.82 2.30 3.89
CA TYR A 828 -6.38 3.56 3.39
C TYR A 828 -6.94 4.45 4.53
N TRP A 829 -6.70 4.09 5.79
CA TRP A 829 -7.07 4.87 6.99
C TRP A 829 -5.82 5.45 7.66
N PRO A 830 -5.95 6.59 8.37
CA PRO A 830 -4.88 7.08 9.23
C PRO A 830 -4.80 6.22 10.50
N LEU A 831 -3.68 6.27 11.21
CA LEU A 831 -3.62 5.78 12.58
C LEU A 831 -4.06 6.91 13.52
N THR A 832 -5.00 6.65 14.42
CA THR A 832 -5.29 7.56 15.55
C THR A 832 -4.41 7.17 16.74
N SER A 833 -3.71 8.12 17.35
CA SER A 833 -2.93 7.85 18.56
C SER A 833 -3.84 7.44 19.72
N THR A 834 -3.33 6.63 20.65
CA THR A 834 -4.06 6.21 21.85
C THR A 834 -3.21 6.35 23.10
N VAL A 835 -3.85 6.47 24.28
CA VAL A 835 -3.13 6.48 25.57
C VAL A 835 -2.23 5.24 25.72
N ALA A 836 -2.73 4.06 25.32
CA ALA A 836 -2.00 2.81 25.47
C ALA A 836 -0.75 2.72 24.58
N ALA A 837 -0.88 2.98 23.27
CA ALA A 837 0.23 2.81 22.33
C ALA A 837 1.13 4.05 22.22
N ASN A 838 0.64 5.25 22.51
CA ASN A 838 1.33 6.52 22.23
C ASN A 838 1.49 7.42 23.45
N GLY A 839 0.84 7.11 24.58
CA GLY A 839 0.78 7.95 25.77
C GLY A 839 -0.27 9.08 25.73
N TYR A 840 -0.87 9.36 24.57
CA TYR A 840 -1.96 10.33 24.43
C TYR A 840 -2.89 9.98 23.25
N ASP A 841 -4.16 10.37 23.37
CA ASP A 841 -5.26 9.96 22.48
C ASP A 841 -5.66 11.07 21.49
N GLY A 842 -6.12 10.68 20.30
CA GLY A 842 -6.80 11.57 19.34
C GLY A 842 -5.92 12.32 18.33
N LEU A 843 -4.61 12.08 18.25
CA LEU A 843 -3.77 12.64 17.18
C LEU A 843 -3.94 11.85 15.88
N THR A 844 -4.09 12.51 14.74
CA THR A 844 -4.16 11.86 13.42
C THR A 844 -2.75 11.67 12.86
N ILE A 845 -2.30 10.42 12.77
CA ILE A 845 -1.02 10.01 12.18
C ILE A 845 -1.29 9.52 10.74
N VAL A 846 -0.91 10.36 9.77
CA VAL A 846 -1.01 10.10 8.33
C VAL A 846 0.16 9.20 7.91
N PRO A 847 -0.08 8.09 7.19
CA PRO A 847 1.00 7.23 6.69
C PRO A 847 1.83 7.96 5.62
N ARG A 848 3.17 7.81 5.61
CA ARG A 848 4.09 8.47 4.67
C ARG A 848 5.15 7.47 4.17
N PHE A 849 5.40 7.43 2.86
CA PHE A 849 6.43 6.57 2.28
C PHE A 849 7.83 7.20 2.38
N SER A 850 8.80 6.43 2.86
CA SER A 850 10.22 6.69 2.64
C SER A 850 10.64 6.33 1.20
N THR A 851 11.81 6.80 0.78
CA THR A 851 12.38 6.49 -0.55
C THR A 851 13.87 6.14 -0.43
N ALA A 852 14.47 5.61 -1.50
CA ALA A 852 15.93 5.42 -1.60
C ALA A 852 16.69 6.72 -1.97
N ILE A 853 16.05 7.87 -1.78
CA ILE A 853 16.64 9.21 -1.83
C ILE A 853 16.82 9.67 -0.37
N TYR A 854 18.02 9.47 0.17
CA TYR A 854 18.28 9.61 1.62
C TYR A 854 18.41 11.08 2.05
N PHE A 855 18.04 11.37 3.31
CA PHE A 855 17.91 12.73 3.87
C PHE A 855 19.19 13.58 3.77
N ASN A 856 20.30 12.92 4.08
CA ASN A 856 21.69 13.31 4.13
C ASN A 856 22.41 13.26 2.76
N CYS A 857 21.67 13.24 1.64
CA CYS A 857 22.24 13.18 0.30
C CYS A 857 21.74 14.26 -0.68
N HIS A 858 22.72 14.90 -1.34
CA HIS A 858 22.49 15.97 -2.32
C HIS A 858 22.99 15.64 -3.75
N THR A 859 23.51 14.42 -3.97
CA THR A 859 24.01 13.96 -5.28
C THR A 859 23.66 12.49 -5.54
N MET A 860 23.64 12.11 -6.81
CA MET A 860 23.40 10.73 -7.26
C MET A 860 24.39 9.73 -6.66
N GLU A 861 25.66 10.13 -6.57
CA GLU A 861 26.74 9.30 -6.03
C GLU A 861 26.54 9.05 -4.52
N CYS A 862 26.12 10.07 -3.77
CA CYS A 862 25.80 9.93 -2.36
C CYS A 862 24.68 8.91 -2.12
N THR A 863 23.52 9.12 -2.75
CA THR A 863 22.35 8.27 -2.48
C THR A 863 22.51 6.85 -3.03
N LEU A 864 23.35 6.67 -4.06
CA LEU A 864 23.78 5.36 -4.56
C LEU A 864 24.73 4.65 -3.57
N ASN A 865 25.72 5.36 -3.03
CA ASN A 865 26.66 4.82 -2.06
C ASN A 865 25.96 4.39 -0.77
N GLU A 866 24.99 5.18 -0.29
CA GLU A 866 24.19 4.85 0.89
C GLU A 866 23.23 3.68 0.62
N TRP A 867 22.59 3.61 -0.55
CA TRP A 867 21.76 2.47 -0.95
C TRP A 867 22.55 1.15 -1.04
N ILE A 868 23.80 1.19 -1.49
CA ILE A 868 24.69 0.03 -1.57
C ILE A 868 25.21 -0.39 -0.17
N ALA A 869 25.41 0.57 0.74
CA ALA A 869 25.97 0.31 2.07
C ALA A 869 24.92 -0.10 3.11
N THR A 870 23.71 0.48 3.07
CA THR A 870 22.64 0.31 4.07
C THR A 870 21.60 -0.74 3.67
N SER A 871 21.51 -1.06 2.39
CA SER A 871 20.43 -1.85 1.79
C SER A 871 21.00 -2.90 0.83
N ALA A 872 20.14 -3.73 0.23
CA ALA A 872 20.55 -4.70 -0.80
C ALA A 872 20.87 -4.05 -2.18
N GLY A 873 21.30 -2.78 -2.20
CA GLY A 873 21.46 -1.95 -3.40
C GLY A 873 22.57 -2.42 -4.33
N LYS A 874 22.34 -2.34 -5.64
CA LYS A 874 23.24 -2.83 -6.70
C LYS A 874 23.08 -2.05 -7.99
N GLY A 875 24.19 -1.84 -8.69
CA GLY A 875 24.20 -1.19 -10.01
C GLY A 875 24.49 0.30 -9.92
N THR A 876 23.66 1.11 -10.57
CA THR A 876 23.82 2.55 -10.77
C THR A 876 22.66 3.34 -10.16
N TYR A 877 22.73 4.67 -10.21
CA TYR A 877 21.61 5.53 -9.85
C TYR A 877 20.34 5.26 -10.67
N PHE A 878 20.48 4.79 -11.93
CA PHE A 878 19.32 4.40 -12.75
C PHE A 878 18.68 3.08 -12.30
N ASP A 879 19.45 2.18 -11.67
CA ASP A 879 18.93 0.96 -11.06
C ASP A 879 18.21 1.25 -9.73
N LEU A 880 18.73 2.21 -8.94
CA LEU A 880 18.05 2.78 -7.77
C LEU A 880 16.72 3.44 -8.15
N LEU A 881 16.71 4.24 -9.22
CA LEU A 881 15.49 4.83 -9.78
C LEU A 881 14.54 3.76 -10.35
N ALA A 882 15.03 2.70 -10.99
CA ALA A 882 14.20 1.59 -11.47
C ALA A 882 13.56 0.80 -10.30
N SER A 883 14.30 0.57 -9.23
CA SER A 883 13.78 -0.03 -7.98
C SER A 883 12.71 0.87 -7.34
N SER A 884 13.00 2.17 -7.24
CA SER A 884 12.05 3.17 -6.73
C SER A 884 10.78 3.24 -7.59
N LYS A 885 10.92 3.11 -8.91
CA LYS A 885 9.80 3.05 -9.86
C LYS A 885 8.92 1.82 -9.64
N ALA A 886 9.53 0.65 -9.38
CA ALA A 886 8.79 -0.57 -9.10
C ALA A 886 7.91 -0.45 -7.84
N SER A 887 8.43 0.15 -6.75
CA SER A 887 7.66 0.37 -5.51
C SER A 887 6.64 1.51 -5.63
N THR A 888 7.04 2.68 -6.12
CA THR A 888 6.18 3.87 -6.14
C THR A 888 5.01 3.71 -7.10
N ILE A 889 5.25 3.16 -8.29
CA ILE A 889 4.18 2.98 -9.29
C ILE A 889 3.21 1.88 -8.85
N ARG A 890 3.67 0.84 -8.16
CA ARG A 890 2.79 -0.10 -7.47
C ARG A 890 1.88 0.62 -6.46
N ASN A 891 2.43 1.50 -5.62
CA ASN A 891 1.66 2.24 -4.61
C ASN A 891 0.63 3.19 -5.25
N LEU A 892 1.02 3.94 -6.29
CA LEU A 892 0.14 4.87 -7.01
C LEU A 892 -0.98 4.13 -7.76
N LEU A 893 -0.71 2.97 -8.36
CA LEU A 893 -1.73 2.11 -8.95
C LEU A 893 -2.62 1.43 -7.89
N ALA A 894 -2.08 1.13 -6.71
CA ALA A 894 -2.85 0.72 -5.54
C ALA A 894 -3.68 1.86 -4.91
N LEU A 895 -3.69 3.07 -5.50
CA LEU A 895 -4.38 4.27 -5.02
C LEU A 895 -4.00 4.69 -3.57
N GLN A 896 -2.84 4.24 -3.08
CA GLN A 896 -2.27 4.72 -1.82
C GLN A 896 -1.96 6.21 -1.99
N SER A 897 -2.50 7.03 -1.08
CA SER A 897 -2.49 8.50 -1.16
C SER A 897 -1.51 9.14 -0.16
N ASP A 898 -0.72 8.29 0.50
CA ASP A 898 0.38 8.58 1.40
C ASP A 898 1.41 9.52 0.71
N PRO A 899 1.86 10.63 1.34
CA PRO A 899 2.94 11.46 0.81
C PRO A 899 4.27 10.69 0.76
N TYR A 900 5.25 11.27 0.07
CA TYR A 900 6.62 10.77 -0.03
C TYR A 900 7.61 11.71 0.67
N MET A 901 8.48 11.12 1.48
CA MET A 901 9.50 11.81 2.28
C MET A 901 10.77 12.09 1.47
N PHE A 902 11.16 13.37 1.47
CA PHE A 902 12.45 13.90 1.02
C PHE A 902 12.89 14.99 2.02
N HIS A 903 14.12 15.46 1.92
CA HIS A 903 14.69 16.50 2.78
C HIS A 903 15.39 17.56 1.94
N GLN A 904 15.68 18.73 2.52
CA GLN A 904 16.24 19.90 1.82
C GLN A 904 17.43 19.56 0.90
N ALA A 905 18.37 18.73 1.36
CA ALA A 905 19.55 18.33 0.58
C ALA A 905 19.18 17.67 -0.77
N ASN A 906 18.04 16.97 -0.85
CA ASN A 906 17.57 16.32 -2.07
C ASN A 906 17.13 17.31 -3.18
N MET A 907 16.92 18.58 -2.83
CA MET A 907 16.63 19.68 -3.76
C MET A 907 17.90 20.34 -4.33
N HIS A 908 19.11 19.91 -4.00
CA HIS A 908 20.31 20.47 -4.65
C HIS A 908 20.27 20.24 -6.17
N GLN A 909 20.41 21.30 -6.97
CA GLN A 909 20.30 21.25 -8.43
C GLN A 909 21.41 22.05 -9.12
N THR A 910 21.79 23.19 -8.56
CA THR A 910 22.60 24.21 -9.22
C THR A 910 23.98 23.74 -9.69
N THR A 911 24.62 22.81 -8.97
CA THR A 911 25.96 22.27 -9.32
C THR A 911 25.98 20.76 -9.59
N VAL A 912 24.83 20.09 -9.66
CA VAL A 912 24.77 18.64 -9.97
C VAL A 912 25.09 18.38 -11.44
N THR A 913 25.54 17.16 -11.76
CA THR A 913 25.81 16.75 -13.15
C THR A 913 24.50 16.54 -13.92
N SER A 914 24.45 17.01 -15.17
CA SER A 914 23.29 16.82 -16.05
C SER A 914 23.02 15.34 -16.35
N ILE A 915 21.75 14.94 -16.31
CA ILE A 915 21.27 13.60 -16.63
C ILE A 915 20.08 13.62 -17.58
N THR A 916 19.70 12.44 -18.08
CA THR A 916 18.52 12.22 -18.92
C THR A 916 17.55 11.29 -18.21
N ILE A 917 16.32 11.76 -17.98
CA ILE A 917 15.21 10.95 -17.46
C ILE A 917 14.12 10.90 -18.53
N GLY A 918 14.04 9.76 -19.22
CA GLY A 918 13.10 9.54 -20.33
C GLY A 918 13.28 10.57 -21.45
N THR A 919 12.32 11.49 -21.57
CA THR A 919 12.32 12.55 -22.59
C THR A 919 13.05 13.83 -22.18
N GLN A 920 13.37 14.00 -20.89
CA GLN A 920 13.94 15.24 -20.33
C GLN A 920 15.45 15.09 -20.12
N SER A 921 16.22 16.15 -20.38
CA SER A 921 17.67 16.19 -20.12
C SER A 921 18.10 17.53 -19.53
N GLY A 922 18.95 17.51 -18.51
CA GLY A 922 19.46 18.71 -17.83
C GLY A 922 20.00 18.40 -16.45
N GLN A 923 20.43 19.43 -15.71
CA GLN A 923 20.72 19.33 -14.29
C GLN A 923 19.39 19.08 -13.53
N MET A 924 19.30 17.96 -12.83
CA MET A 924 18.13 17.57 -12.04
C MET A 924 18.56 17.22 -10.64
N SER A 925 17.86 17.75 -9.64
CA SER A 925 18.02 17.30 -8.25
C SER A 925 17.58 15.83 -8.08
N LEU A 926 17.82 15.28 -6.89
CA LEU A 926 17.35 13.93 -6.58
C LEU A 926 15.82 13.86 -6.59
N VAL A 927 15.13 14.82 -5.97
CA VAL A 927 13.65 14.87 -5.99
C VAL A 927 13.09 15.15 -7.40
N MET A 928 13.75 15.98 -8.22
CA MET A 928 13.36 16.17 -9.63
C MET A 928 13.43 14.87 -10.43
N SER A 929 14.59 14.19 -10.39
CA SER A 929 14.85 13.02 -11.23
C SER A 929 14.08 11.78 -10.77
N TRP A 930 13.82 11.64 -9.47
CA TRP A 930 12.85 10.69 -8.93
C TRP A 930 11.44 11.00 -9.45
N THR A 931 10.97 12.24 -9.32
CA THR A 931 9.59 12.61 -9.69
C THR A 931 9.34 12.47 -11.20
N GLU A 932 10.29 12.91 -12.05
CA GLU A 932 10.26 12.67 -13.50
C GLU A 932 10.13 11.18 -13.83
N THR A 933 10.85 10.31 -13.11
CA THR A 933 10.79 8.85 -13.30
C THR A 933 9.40 8.29 -12.98
N MET A 934 8.73 8.79 -11.94
CA MET A 934 7.40 8.31 -11.53
C MET A 934 6.31 8.86 -12.46
N VAL A 935 6.34 10.17 -12.73
CA VAL A 935 5.35 10.85 -13.57
C VAL A 935 5.39 10.33 -15.00
N GLN A 936 6.58 10.19 -15.61
CA GLN A 936 6.68 9.66 -16.99
C GLN A 936 6.23 8.19 -17.08
N GLU A 937 6.35 7.39 -16.03
CA GLU A 937 5.85 6.01 -16.01
C GLU A 937 4.32 5.94 -15.82
N MET A 938 3.74 6.74 -14.92
CA MET A 938 2.27 6.87 -14.82
C MET A 938 1.66 7.36 -16.14
N MET A 939 2.32 8.32 -16.82
CA MET A 939 1.95 8.79 -18.16
C MET A 939 2.16 7.75 -19.27
N ARG A 940 3.07 6.76 -19.08
CA ARG A 940 3.28 5.65 -20.01
C ARG A 940 2.17 4.60 -19.90
N LEU A 941 1.71 4.34 -18.68
CA LEU A 941 0.71 3.33 -18.35
C LEU A 941 -0.75 3.83 -18.46
N THR A 942 -1.00 5.11 -18.17
CA THR A 942 -2.35 5.65 -17.96
C THR A 942 -2.54 7.05 -18.57
N ASN A 943 -3.77 7.56 -18.57
CA ASN A 943 -4.10 8.97 -18.77
C ASN A 943 -4.54 9.66 -17.45
N TRP A 944 -4.23 9.09 -16.28
CA TRP A 944 -4.79 9.60 -15.02
C TRP A 944 -4.17 10.94 -14.63
N PRO A 945 -4.99 11.92 -14.20
CA PRO A 945 -4.49 13.13 -13.55
C PRO A 945 -3.79 12.79 -12.23
N ILE A 946 -2.70 13.49 -11.94
CA ILE A 946 -1.95 13.38 -10.69
C ILE A 946 -2.12 14.70 -9.92
N GLN A 947 -2.54 14.64 -8.65
CA GLN A 947 -2.87 15.84 -7.88
C GLN A 947 -2.18 15.84 -6.51
N SER A 948 -1.27 16.78 -6.26
CA SER A 948 -0.74 17.04 -4.92
C SER A 948 -1.82 17.64 -4.01
N LEU A 949 -1.86 17.18 -2.75
CA LEU A 949 -2.69 17.68 -1.65
C LEU A 949 -1.77 18.13 -0.51
N LYS A 950 -2.02 19.28 0.12
CA LYS A 950 -1.22 19.73 1.27
C LYS A 950 -1.51 18.85 2.49
N HIS A 951 -0.60 18.75 3.45
CA HIS A 951 -0.70 17.80 4.57
C HIS A 951 -2.07 17.76 5.26
N ASP A 952 -2.66 18.91 5.59
CA ASP A 952 -4.00 18.94 6.22
C ASP A 952 -5.11 18.40 5.31
N ASP A 953 -4.98 18.55 3.99
CA ASP A 953 -5.93 18.03 3.00
C ASP A 953 -5.71 16.52 2.77
N ILE A 954 -4.47 16.03 2.89
CA ILE A 954 -4.16 14.60 2.96
C ILE A 954 -4.80 13.99 4.22
N ALA A 955 -4.60 14.61 5.39
CA ALA A 955 -5.18 14.15 6.64
C ALA A 955 -6.71 14.07 6.56
N GLN A 956 -7.35 15.11 6.01
CA GLN A 956 -8.80 15.09 5.77
C GLN A 956 -9.21 14.01 4.75
N TYR A 957 -8.44 13.76 3.68
CA TYR A 957 -8.74 12.69 2.71
C TYR A 957 -8.72 11.29 3.36
N PHE A 958 -7.76 11.04 4.26
CA PHE A 958 -7.66 9.79 5.04
C PHE A 958 -8.79 9.67 6.08
N LEU A 959 -9.11 10.75 6.80
CA LEU A 959 -10.22 10.79 7.76
C LEU A 959 -11.58 10.62 7.06
N ASP A 960 -11.79 11.27 5.91
CA ASP A 960 -12.99 11.10 5.08
C ASP A 960 -13.12 9.65 4.59
N ARG A 961 -12.01 8.99 4.23
CA ARG A 961 -12.03 7.58 3.83
C ARG A 961 -12.42 6.66 4.98
N GLN A 962 -11.90 6.90 6.18
CA GLN A 962 -12.27 6.14 7.39
C GLN A 962 -13.73 6.38 7.80
N ALA A 963 -14.19 7.64 7.77
CA ALA A 963 -15.57 8.01 8.06
C ALA A 963 -16.54 7.37 7.06
N LEU A 964 -16.21 7.39 5.76
CA LEU A 964 -17.00 6.77 4.70
C LEU A 964 -17.14 5.26 4.87
N ASP A 965 -16.02 4.55 5.08
CA ASP A 965 -16.03 3.09 5.23
C ASP A 965 -16.89 2.68 6.45
N ASN A 966 -16.79 3.42 7.56
CA ASN A 966 -17.59 3.21 8.77
C ASN A 966 -19.11 3.45 8.60
N CYS A 967 -19.56 4.08 7.52
CA CYS A 967 -20.98 4.24 7.20
C CYS A 967 -21.60 3.00 6.51
N ASN A 968 -20.81 1.96 6.21
CA ASN A 968 -21.19 0.77 5.43
C ASN A 968 -22.00 1.10 4.15
N PRO A 969 -21.54 2.03 3.30
CA PRO A 969 -22.34 2.55 2.20
C PRO A 969 -22.52 1.51 1.08
N LYS A 970 -23.72 1.45 0.52
CA LYS A 970 -24.14 0.44 -0.49
C LYS A 970 -24.80 1.11 -1.68
N LEU A 971 -24.65 0.50 -2.84
CA LEU A 971 -25.26 0.93 -4.09
C LEU A 971 -25.98 -0.25 -4.75
N SER A 972 -27.15 -0.01 -5.34
CA SER A 972 -27.85 -0.99 -6.17
C SER A 972 -28.18 -0.41 -7.55
N TYR A 973 -28.03 -1.25 -8.57
CA TYR A 973 -28.33 -0.94 -9.97
C TYR A 973 -29.82 -1.12 -10.25
N SER A 974 -30.42 -0.17 -10.99
CA SER A 974 -31.79 -0.26 -11.48
C SER A 974 -31.81 -0.39 -13.00
N PHE A 975 -32.29 -1.54 -13.48
CA PHE A 975 -32.40 -1.84 -14.90
C PHE A 975 -33.72 -1.32 -15.50
N SER A 976 -33.76 -1.22 -16.82
CA SER A 976 -34.98 -0.98 -17.57
C SER A 976 -35.94 -2.17 -17.53
N GLY A 977 -37.23 -1.94 -17.80
CA GLY A 977 -38.26 -3.00 -17.80
C GLY A 977 -38.09 -4.09 -18.86
N ASP A 978 -37.14 -3.94 -19.77
CA ASP A 978 -36.68 -4.92 -20.77
C ASP A 978 -35.30 -5.51 -20.43
N GLY A 979 -34.69 -5.14 -19.30
CA GLY A 979 -33.36 -5.57 -18.87
C GLY A 979 -32.18 -4.97 -19.66
N THR A 980 -32.42 -4.43 -20.87
CA THR A 980 -31.36 -4.06 -21.83
C THR A 980 -30.50 -2.86 -21.43
N LYS A 981 -30.90 -2.05 -20.44
CA LYS A 981 -30.18 -0.83 -20.03
C LYS A 981 -30.18 -0.63 -18.52
N LEU A 982 -29.01 -0.32 -17.97
CA LEU A 982 -28.86 0.19 -16.61
C LEU A 982 -29.18 1.69 -16.63
N LYS A 983 -30.25 2.10 -15.94
CA LYS A 983 -30.82 3.46 -16.04
C LYS A 983 -30.56 4.35 -14.82
N ALA A 984 -30.48 3.76 -13.64
CA ALA A 984 -30.29 4.49 -12.40
C ALA A 984 -29.51 3.64 -11.39
N VAL A 985 -29.04 4.30 -10.33
CA VAL A 985 -28.48 3.64 -9.13
C VAL A 985 -29.10 4.24 -7.88
N THR A 986 -29.34 3.42 -6.86
CA THR A 986 -29.78 3.89 -5.55
C THR A 986 -28.67 3.72 -4.53
N VAL A 987 -28.36 4.78 -3.80
CA VAL A 987 -27.29 4.87 -2.81
C VAL A 987 -27.91 4.86 -1.42
N THR A 988 -27.32 4.05 -0.54
CA THR A 988 -27.73 3.83 0.85
C THR A 988 -26.51 3.73 1.75
N ALA A 989 -26.73 3.78 3.05
CA ALA A 989 -25.74 3.59 4.12
C ALA A 989 -26.49 3.17 5.38
N ASP A 990 -25.80 2.88 6.48
CA ASP A 990 -26.48 2.64 7.75
C ASP A 990 -27.30 3.87 8.18
N GLY A 991 -28.57 3.64 8.54
CA GLY A 991 -29.56 4.71 8.76
C GLY A 991 -29.91 5.57 7.53
N ASN A 992 -29.37 5.26 6.35
CA ASN A 992 -29.31 6.14 5.17
C ASN A 992 -28.69 7.52 5.49
N SER A 993 -27.61 7.51 6.27
CA SER A 993 -26.88 8.71 6.69
C SER A 993 -25.38 8.45 6.68
N CYS A 994 -24.57 9.47 6.40
CA CYS A 994 -23.13 9.43 6.62
C CYS A 994 -22.62 10.85 6.96
N SER A 995 -21.54 10.95 7.74
CA SER A 995 -20.91 12.24 8.06
C SER A 995 -20.20 12.87 6.87
N VAL A 996 -19.85 12.07 5.86
CA VAL A 996 -19.18 12.48 4.62
C VAL A 996 -19.99 12.04 3.39
N PRO A 997 -19.88 12.73 2.23
CA PRO A 997 -20.60 12.33 1.02
C PRO A 997 -20.09 11.00 0.44
N VAL A 998 -21.02 10.12 0.04
CA VAL A 998 -20.70 8.84 -0.59
C VAL A 998 -20.30 9.06 -2.06
N PRO A 999 -19.10 8.67 -2.51
CA PRO A 999 -18.70 8.79 -3.90
C PRO A 999 -19.36 7.71 -4.76
N VAL A 1000 -19.95 8.11 -5.89
CA VAL A 1000 -20.40 7.22 -6.96
C VAL A 1000 -19.73 7.63 -8.25
N THR A 1001 -18.87 6.77 -8.79
CA THR A 1001 -18.26 6.97 -10.11
C THR A 1001 -19.25 6.53 -11.18
N ILE A 1002 -19.50 7.39 -12.18
CA ILE A 1002 -20.32 7.10 -13.37
C ILE A 1002 -19.42 7.07 -14.62
N PRO A 1003 -19.76 6.31 -15.68
CA PRO A 1003 -18.83 6.13 -16.80
C PRO A 1003 -18.71 7.35 -17.71
N SER A 1004 -19.77 8.15 -17.84
CA SER A 1004 -19.79 9.42 -18.58
C SER A 1004 -21.10 10.19 -18.31
N GLY A 1005 -21.19 11.43 -18.80
CA GLY A 1005 -22.40 12.24 -18.75
C GLY A 1005 -22.66 12.87 -17.38
N SER A 1006 -23.92 12.98 -17.01
CA SER A 1006 -24.38 13.53 -15.72
C SER A 1006 -25.53 12.70 -15.15
N VAL A 1007 -26.00 13.05 -13.96
CA VAL A 1007 -27.17 12.43 -13.33
C VAL A 1007 -28.14 13.48 -12.81
N SER A 1008 -29.41 13.10 -12.66
CA SER A 1008 -30.34 13.79 -11.76
C SER A 1008 -30.49 12.98 -10.47
N ALA A 1009 -30.49 13.66 -9.31
CA ALA A 1009 -30.69 13.04 -8.01
C ALA A 1009 -32.14 13.18 -7.54
N SER A 1010 -32.60 12.21 -6.76
CA SER A 1010 -33.87 12.23 -6.03
C SER A 1010 -33.67 11.60 -4.65
N GLY A 1011 -34.36 12.12 -3.63
CA GLY A 1011 -34.16 11.72 -2.22
C GLY A 1011 -33.02 12.43 -1.47
N GLY A 1012 -32.16 13.18 -2.17
CA GLY A 1012 -31.04 13.91 -1.56
C GLY A 1012 -30.31 14.83 -2.55
N SER A 1013 -29.08 15.22 -2.22
CA SER A 1013 -28.27 16.17 -3.00
C SER A 1013 -26.95 15.54 -3.47
N ILE A 1014 -26.37 16.11 -4.53
CA ILE A 1014 -25.10 15.68 -5.13
C ILE A 1014 -24.20 16.86 -5.47
N LYS A 1015 -22.88 16.60 -5.48
CA LYS A 1015 -21.86 17.47 -6.08
C LYS A 1015 -21.07 16.66 -7.11
N SER A 1016 -21.10 17.07 -8.38
CA SER A 1016 -20.27 16.44 -9.42
C SER A 1016 -18.82 16.91 -9.31
N ASP A 1017 -17.90 16.00 -9.58
CA ASP A 1017 -16.45 16.17 -9.59
C ASP A 1017 -15.90 15.49 -10.86
N VAL A 1018 -15.14 16.23 -11.66
CA VAL A 1018 -14.57 15.79 -12.93
C VAL A 1018 -13.18 16.37 -13.07
N VAL A 1019 -12.17 15.52 -13.24
CA VAL A 1019 -10.77 15.92 -13.37
C VAL A 1019 -10.19 15.34 -14.65
N GLY A 1020 -9.79 16.19 -15.60
CA GLY A 1020 -9.13 15.76 -16.83
C GLY A 1020 -10.00 14.81 -17.67
N SER A 1021 -9.51 13.58 -17.87
CA SER A 1021 -10.24 12.50 -18.54
C SER A 1021 -10.86 11.47 -17.59
N GLU A 1022 -10.85 11.68 -16.28
CA GLU A 1022 -11.43 10.73 -15.33
C GLU A 1022 -12.96 10.63 -15.45
N PRO A 1023 -13.56 9.45 -15.22
CA PRO A 1023 -15.01 9.30 -15.19
C PRO A 1023 -15.60 10.18 -14.07
N PRO A 1024 -16.75 10.86 -14.29
CA PRO A 1024 -17.32 11.76 -13.29
C PRO A 1024 -17.62 11.05 -11.97
N ILE A 1025 -17.23 11.68 -10.86
CA ILE A 1025 -17.60 11.25 -9.50
C ILE A 1025 -18.76 12.12 -9.03
N GLN A 1026 -19.83 11.48 -8.55
CA GLN A 1026 -20.97 12.13 -7.91
C GLN A 1026 -20.82 11.93 -6.40
N TRP A 1027 -20.56 13.01 -5.67
CA TRP A 1027 -20.48 13.00 -4.21
C TRP A 1027 -21.89 13.16 -3.64
N VAL A 1028 -22.44 12.09 -3.10
CA VAL A 1028 -23.85 11.95 -2.69
C VAL A 1028 -24.02 12.21 -1.20
N THR A 1029 -24.85 13.18 -0.84
CA THR A 1029 -25.16 13.48 0.56
C THR A 1029 -26.39 12.69 1.01
N LEU A 1030 -26.20 11.77 1.96
CA LEU A 1030 -27.27 10.96 2.55
C LEU A 1030 -27.79 11.61 3.85
N SER A 1031 -29.10 11.80 3.98
CA SER A 1031 -29.73 12.58 5.05
C SER A 1031 -30.96 11.91 5.69
N GLY A 1032 -30.86 10.61 5.96
CA GLY A 1032 -31.94 9.79 6.52
C GLY A 1032 -32.89 9.19 5.47
N SER A 1033 -32.48 9.17 4.20
CA SER A 1033 -33.24 8.56 3.10
C SER A 1033 -32.31 8.11 1.96
N PRO A 1034 -32.64 7.02 1.23
CA PRO A 1034 -31.90 6.61 0.04
C PRO A 1034 -31.88 7.71 -1.03
N VAL A 1035 -30.81 7.78 -1.81
CA VAL A 1035 -30.67 8.73 -2.92
C VAL A 1035 -30.55 7.98 -4.24
N THR A 1036 -31.51 8.18 -5.14
CA THR A 1036 -31.49 7.57 -6.48
C THR A 1036 -30.95 8.56 -7.51
N LEU A 1037 -29.87 8.16 -8.19
CA LEU A 1037 -29.24 8.87 -9.29
C LEU A 1037 -29.72 8.29 -10.63
N SER A 1038 -30.46 9.07 -11.41
CA SER A 1038 -30.89 8.69 -12.77
C SER A 1038 -29.84 9.15 -13.78
N LEU A 1039 -29.32 8.24 -14.61
CA LEU A 1039 -28.26 8.53 -15.58
C LEU A 1039 -28.80 9.32 -16.77
N SER A 1040 -28.12 10.41 -17.18
CA SER A 1040 -28.42 11.12 -18.45
C SER A 1040 -28.24 10.22 -19.67
N SER A 1041 -27.39 9.20 -19.52
CA SER A 1041 -26.96 8.29 -20.59
C SER A 1041 -26.95 6.86 -20.06
N PRO A 1042 -28.10 6.16 -20.09
CA PRO A 1042 -28.22 4.79 -19.62
C PRO A 1042 -27.24 3.83 -20.31
N ILE A 1043 -26.60 2.96 -19.53
CA ILE A 1043 -25.59 2.02 -20.02
C ILE A 1043 -26.29 0.84 -20.68
N SER A 1044 -26.04 0.63 -21.98
CA SER A 1044 -26.50 -0.56 -22.69
C SER A 1044 -25.80 -1.81 -22.17
N ILE A 1045 -26.58 -2.87 -21.94
CA ILE A 1045 -26.07 -4.23 -21.77
C ILE A 1045 -25.93 -4.83 -23.18
N SER A 1046 -24.80 -5.48 -23.46
CA SER A 1046 -24.64 -6.25 -24.69
C SER A 1046 -25.14 -7.67 -24.48
N PHE A 1047 -25.77 -8.21 -25.52
CA PHE A 1047 -25.98 -9.64 -25.70
C PHE A 1047 -24.95 -10.20 -26.68
#